data_AF-A0A0C4DSG6-F1
#
_entry.id   AF-A0A0C4DSG6-F1
#
_cell.length_a   1.000
_cell.length_b   1.000
_cell.length_c   1.000
_cell.angle_alpha   90.00
_cell.angle_beta   90.00
_cell.angle_gamma   90.00
#
_symmetry.space_group_name_H-M   'P 1'
#
loop_
_entity.id
_entity.type
_entity.pdbx_description
1 polymer ?
#
loop_
_entity_poly.entity_id
_entity_poly.type
_entity_poly.pdbx_seq_one_letter_code
_entity_poly.pdbx_strand_id
1 'polypeptide(L)'
;MSLRSWFRGSAAAAPSSKSSSRSTTPAPNGESSQSAEERKTHDMQDALRSMGLVMNDDPEGAEALLRERSDASSFHQLGLGVSIFIRSILGFEKEVMTEASMRLMECESTSWTDKVKAEKKGPASGQLYPAGSEYALVYAGALLMNAIVGVLHESLTDAIKGFYKLRKAYAIMDSLATAEEAIVKRQATKAKSKGLASASPAVGAMLESIEDADFAEIKAPDPNLTRRSDRDEDEDLEFIDASEALPEAQTPAGYGGHMSKTSAGSTASGATTPALEKKLADLQIPSSTPSSGGSTPPESLGPGPSAEAGVFTHPVDMFCHSANNMFYGILLLILSMVPPAFSRLLYVIGFKGDRIRGVSSLWKSTTYHNVMGAVAAMVLLGYYHGIMAFTEILPAERDIDELADEDDIIGYPRERCANLLGTMRERYPDSGFWKLEEARVLANERRLHEAIDMLEANGESKMRQVAALNAFELALYAMFSLDWPRMQAAFLRMIELNDWSHTLYYYIAGCAELEMYRDAVHALARLDAAAPAPDRTELETKVRKHKKGAEELLRKAPTVAGRKRFMARQLPFEVFTIRKLAKWEARATALGIDLADAVGASPAAEMIYLWNGGKRMPPDVVEAALLFLAWDRCTAPADKLPQIKEEVDEIGIQGLGTAALLRQVGKYEEAREILQGLTTYDRVLFKTGNREDYVLPMVSYELGVLAWTECCDAKYWPSDASAVDEHRKTKVAECTALLETVAAWETYVLDARFGMRVQTGLDSARWLKGKKGWP
;
A
#
# COMPACT_ATOMS: atom_id res chain seq x y z
N MET A 1 -40.76 4.95 -11.56
CA MET A 1 -41.14 5.02 -12.99
C MET A 1 -40.03 5.74 -13.74
N SER A 2 -39.62 5.14 -14.85
CA SER A 2 -38.42 5.40 -15.66
C SER A 2 -38.35 6.80 -16.28
N LEU A 3 -37.17 7.42 -16.28
CA LEU A 3 -36.82 8.59 -17.11
C LEU A 3 -35.70 8.20 -18.08
N ARG A 4 -36.03 7.29 -19.01
CA ARG A 4 -35.36 7.13 -20.31
C ARG A 4 -36.09 7.96 -21.35
N SER A 5 -35.68 9.20 -21.59
CA SER A 5 -35.93 9.85 -22.89
C SER A 5 -35.19 11.18 -22.98
N TRP A 6 -34.00 11.17 -23.57
CA TRP A 6 -33.48 12.27 -24.38
C TRP A 6 -32.30 11.71 -25.15
N PHE A 7 -32.53 11.45 -26.44
CA PHE A 7 -31.60 11.43 -27.58
C PHE A 7 -32.25 10.58 -28.70
N ARG A 8 -33.16 11.21 -29.44
CA ARG A 8 -33.55 10.82 -30.81
C ARG A 8 -33.46 12.07 -31.68
N GLY A 9 -32.39 12.16 -32.47
CA GLY A 9 -32.26 13.11 -33.57
C GLY A 9 -32.55 12.40 -34.88
N SER A 10 -33.52 12.92 -35.64
CA SER A 10 -34.14 12.31 -36.81
C SER A 10 -33.27 12.35 -38.06
N ALA A 11 -33.31 11.28 -38.84
CA ALA A 11 -32.86 11.22 -40.23
C ALA A 11 -33.81 12.01 -41.15
N ALA A 12 -33.26 12.59 -42.23
CA ALA A 12 -34.00 13.11 -43.38
C ALA A 12 -33.28 12.67 -44.67
N ALA A 13 -34.07 12.30 -45.68
CA ALA A 13 -33.63 11.63 -46.91
C ALA A 13 -33.83 12.48 -48.18
N ALA A 14 -32.94 12.22 -49.16
CA ALA A 14 -33.07 12.36 -50.64
C ALA A 14 -32.95 13.77 -51.28
N PRO A 15 -32.47 13.92 -52.55
CA PRO A 15 -32.53 12.91 -53.64
C PRO A 15 -31.27 12.70 -54.50
N SER A 16 -31.39 11.69 -55.35
CA SER A 16 -30.47 11.10 -56.30
C SER A 16 -30.21 11.96 -57.55
N SER A 17 -28.97 11.96 -58.04
CA SER A 17 -28.68 12.19 -59.46
C SER A 17 -27.60 11.23 -59.95
N LYS A 18 -27.92 10.49 -61.02
CA LYS A 18 -27.01 9.61 -61.74
C LYS A 18 -26.21 10.46 -62.74
N SER A 19 -24.89 10.33 -62.75
CA SER A 19 -24.11 10.54 -63.97
C SER A 19 -23.03 9.47 -64.07
N SER A 20 -23.02 8.77 -65.20
CA SER A 20 -22.02 7.77 -65.54
C SER A 20 -20.80 8.46 -66.13
N SER A 21 -19.62 8.21 -65.56
CA SER A 21 -18.37 8.29 -66.34
C SER A 21 -17.49 7.12 -65.97
N ARG A 22 -17.07 6.40 -67.01
CA ARG A 22 -16.28 5.17 -66.97
C ARG A 22 -14.86 5.58 -67.36
N SER A 23 -13.90 5.51 -66.43
CA SER A 23 -12.49 5.41 -66.80
C SER A 23 -11.61 4.99 -65.61
N THR A 24 -10.93 3.86 -65.83
CA THR A 24 -9.60 3.47 -65.32
C THR A 24 -9.40 3.33 -63.81
N THR A 25 -9.51 2.07 -63.38
CA THR A 25 -8.90 1.49 -62.19
C THR A 25 -7.39 1.79 -62.13
N PRO A 26 -6.87 2.39 -61.05
CA PRO A 26 -5.51 2.13 -60.61
C PRO A 26 -5.52 0.81 -59.83
N ALA A 27 -4.54 -0.05 -60.11
CA ALA A 27 -4.30 -1.28 -59.37
C ALA A 27 -4.17 -1.00 -57.86
N PRO A 28 -4.59 -1.92 -56.96
CA PRO A 28 -4.27 -1.79 -55.56
C PRO A 28 -2.75 -1.95 -55.42
N ASN A 29 -2.10 -0.87 -55.03
CA ASN A 29 -0.73 -0.92 -54.53
C ASN A 29 -0.69 -1.92 -53.37
N GLY A 30 0.29 -2.81 -53.41
CA GLY A 30 0.45 -3.89 -52.46
C GLY A 30 0.49 -3.42 -51.02
N GLU A 31 -0.42 -3.94 -50.21
CA GLU A 31 -0.21 -4.06 -48.78
C GLU A 31 1.04 -4.92 -48.60
N SER A 32 2.12 -4.33 -48.08
CA SER A 32 3.27 -5.10 -47.60
C SER A 32 2.74 -6.08 -46.56
N SER A 33 2.76 -7.38 -46.87
CA SER A 33 2.50 -8.46 -45.92
C SER A 33 3.46 -8.32 -44.73
N GLN A 34 3.05 -7.62 -43.68
CA GLN A 34 3.79 -7.57 -42.43
C GLN A 34 3.95 -8.99 -41.90
N SER A 35 5.16 -9.35 -41.51
CA SER A 35 5.41 -10.64 -40.87
C SER A 35 4.64 -10.74 -39.55
N ALA A 36 4.34 -11.96 -39.11
CA ALA A 36 3.64 -12.18 -37.85
C ALA A 36 4.37 -11.58 -36.63
N GLU A 37 5.69 -11.48 -36.69
CA GLU A 37 6.53 -10.90 -35.63
C GLU A 37 6.48 -9.37 -35.62
N GLU A 38 6.47 -8.74 -36.80
CA GLU A 38 6.27 -7.28 -36.93
C GLU A 38 4.88 -6.87 -36.42
N ARG A 39 3.84 -7.63 -36.79
CA ARG A 39 2.48 -7.40 -36.28
C ARG A 39 2.41 -7.52 -34.76
N LYS A 40 3.02 -8.56 -34.17
CA LYS A 40 3.08 -8.75 -32.72
C LYS A 40 3.76 -7.57 -32.02
N THR A 41 4.90 -7.13 -32.55
CA THR A 41 5.64 -5.98 -31.99
C THR A 41 4.83 -4.70 -32.10
N HIS A 42 4.17 -4.47 -33.23
CA HIS A 42 3.28 -3.32 -33.43
C HIS A 42 2.11 -3.35 -32.44
N ASP A 43 1.41 -4.47 -32.32
CA ASP A 43 0.26 -4.61 -31.42
C ASP A 43 0.64 -4.41 -29.94
N MET A 44 1.82 -4.89 -29.54
CA MET A 44 2.33 -4.66 -28.20
C MET A 44 2.65 -3.19 -27.96
N GLN A 45 3.34 -2.52 -28.89
CA GLN A 45 3.67 -1.10 -28.77
C GLN A 45 2.41 -0.21 -28.75
N ASP A 46 1.41 -0.54 -29.56
CA ASP A 46 0.14 0.18 -29.61
C ASP A 46 -0.64 0.05 -28.30
N ALA A 47 -0.73 -1.15 -27.75
CA ALA A 47 -1.35 -1.40 -26.45
C ALA A 47 -0.62 -0.63 -25.33
N LEU A 48 0.71 -0.70 -25.28
CA LEU A 48 1.52 0.00 -24.27
C LEU A 48 1.40 1.53 -24.37
N ARG A 49 1.31 2.07 -25.59
CA ARG A 49 1.07 3.51 -25.82
C ARG A 49 -0.29 3.93 -25.29
N SER A 50 -1.33 3.16 -25.59
CA SER A 50 -2.69 3.42 -25.12
C SER A 50 -2.76 3.37 -23.59
N MET A 51 -2.13 2.37 -22.96
CA MET A 51 -2.01 2.29 -21.49
C MET A 51 -1.25 3.47 -20.88
N GLY A 52 -0.32 4.07 -21.63
CA GLY A 52 0.44 5.24 -21.19
C GLY A 52 -0.45 6.46 -20.88
N LEU A 53 -1.63 6.57 -21.51
CA LEU A 53 -2.58 7.64 -21.23
C LEU A 53 -3.13 7.57 -19.80
N VAL A 54 -3.31 6.37 -19.24
CA VAL A 54 -3.72 6.20 -17.83
C VAL A 54 -2.71 6.84 -16.88
N MET A 55 -1.41 6.71 -17.17
CA MET A 55 -0.35 7.31 -16.34
C MET A 55 -0.29 8.84 -16.45
N ASN A 56 -0.94 9.42 -17.47
CA ASN A 56 -1.08 10.87 -17.68
C ASN A 56 -2.48 11.40 -17.34
N ASP A 57 -3.25 10.69 -16.49
CA ASP A 57 -4.58 11.11 -16.06
C ASP A 57 -5.64 11.14 -17.19
N ASP A 58 -5.52 10.25 -18.19
CA ASP A 58 -6.50 10.09 -19.28
C ASP A 58 -6.93 8.62 -19.45
N PRO A 59 -7.64 8.04 -18.47
CA PRO A 59 -8.11 6.66 -18.57
C PRO A 59 -9.23 6.49 -19.61
N GLU A 60 -10.07 7.50 -19.84
CA GLU A 60 -11.12 7.45 -20.87
C GLU A 60 -10.52 7.40 -22.28
N GLY A 61 -9.48 8.21 -22.54
CA GLY A 61 -8.75 8.17 -23.80
C GLY A 61 -8.07 6.81 -24.02
N ALA A 62 -7.47 6.24 -22.97
CA ALA A 62 -6.91 4.88 -23.02
C ALA A 62 -7.98 3.85 -23.40
N GLU A 63 -9.12 3.87 -22.70
CA GLU A 63 -10.22 2.93 -22.90
C GLU A 63 -10.81 3.05 -24.31
N ALA A 64 -11.01 4.27 -24.81
CA ALA A 64 -11.54 4.52 -26.15
C ALA A 64 -10.64 3.90 -27.24
N LEU A 65 -9.33 4.16 -27.18
CA LEU A 65 -8.36 3.61 -28.12
C LEU A 65 -8.32 2.07 -28.07
N LEU A 66 -8.37 1.49 -26.86
CA LEU A 66 -8.31 0.05 -26.67
C LEU A 66 -9.60 -0.67 -27.13
N ARG A 67 -10.77 -0.03 -26.98
CA ARG A 67 -12.07 -0.61 -27.41
C ARG A 67 -12.33 -0.48 -28.90
N GLU A 68 -11.75 0.50 -29.58
CA GLU A 68 -11.93 0.71 -31.03
C GLU A 68 -11.29 -0.42 -31.87
N ARG A 69 -10.32 -1.14 -31.29
CA ARG A 69 -9.61 -2.24 -31.96
C ARG A 69 -10.50 -3.47 -32.14
N SER A 70 -10.94 -3.69 -33.38
CA SER A 70 -11.69 -4.91 -33.77
C SER A 70 -10.85 -6.18 -33.81
N ASP A 71 -9.52 -6.05 -33.86
CA ASP A 71 -8.53 -7.14 -33.89
C ASP A 71 -7.67 -7.19 -32.61
N ALA A 72 -8.28 -6.90 -31.45
CA ALA A 72 -7.59 -6.79 -30.17
C ALA A 72 -6.71 -8.02 -29.85
N SER A 73 -5.41 -7.78 -29.73
CA SER A 73 -4.44 -8.79 -29.29
C SER A 73 -4.50 -9.00 -27.76
N SER A 74 -3.82 -10.05 -27.27
CA SER A 74 -3.63 -10.28 -25.82
C SER A 74 -3.09 -9.05 -25.08
N PHE A 75 -2.26 -8.22 -25.71
CA PHE A 75 -1.73 -6.99 -25.11
C PHE A 75 -2.79 -5.89 -24.96
N HIS A 76 -3.68 -5.74 -25.95
CA HIS A 76 -4.79 -4.78 -25.89
C HIS A 76 -5.81 -5.20 -24.82
N GLN A 77 -6.08 -6.50 -24.71
CA GLN A 77 -6.95 -7.06 -23.66
C GLN A 77 -6.37 -6.82 -22.26
N LEU A 78 -5.05 -6.96 -22.10
CA LEU A 78 -4.38 -6.56 -20.87
C LEU A 78 -4.55 -5.07 -20.60
N GLY A 79 -4.28 -4.21 -21.58
CA GLY A 79 -4.41 -2.76 -21.42
C GLY A 79 -5.82 -2.33 -21.03
N LEU A 80 -6.84 -2.94 -21.63
CA LEU A 80 -8.24 -2.68 -21.29
C LEU A 80 -8.57 -3.18 -19.88
N GLY A 81 -8.12 -4.40 -19.56
CA GLY A 81 -8.25 -4.98 -18.22
C GLY A 81 -7.60 -4.11 -17.14
N VAL A 82 -6.39 -3.60 -17.37
CA VAL A 82 -5.67 -2.70 -16.46
C VAL A 82 -6.42 -1.38 -16.28
N SER A 83 -6.90 -0.78 -17.37
CA SER A 83 -7.61 0.52 -17.32
C SER A 83 -8.89 0.43 -16.49
N ILE A 84 -9.68 -0.62 -16.70
CA ILE A 84 -10.91 -0.87 -15.93
C ILE A 84 -10.59 -1.32 -14.50
N PHE A 85 -9.53 -2.11 -14.31
CA PHE A 85 -9.07 -2.53 -12.98
C PHE A 85 -8.68 -1.34 -12.11
N ILE A 86 -7.85 -0.42 -12.62
CA ILE A 86 -7.46 0.82 -11.92
C ILE A 86 -8.71 1.64 -11.56
N ARG A 87 -9.72 1.69 -12.45
CA ARG A 87 -11.01 2.31 -12.14
C ARG A 87 -11.71 1.62 -10.97
N SER A 88 -11.70 0.29 -10.95
CA SER A 88 -12.41 -0.54 -9.96
C SER A 88 -11.85 -0.48 -8.53
N ILE A 89 -10.53 -0.41 -8.36
CA ILE A 89 -9.87 -0.63 -7.05
C ILE A 89 -9.98 0.51 -6.03
N LEU A 90 -10.42 1.71 -6.41
CA LEU A 90 -10.67 2.82 -5.45
C LEU A 90 -12.13 3.27 -5.42
N GLY A 91 -12.89 3.04 -6.50
CA GLY A 91 -14.34 3.23 -6.48
C GLY A 91 -15.04 2.12 -5.71
N PHE A 92 -14.49 0.90 -5.71
CA PHE A 92 -15.11 -0.29 -5.13
C PHE A 92 -16.57 -0.50 -5.54
N GLU A 93 -16.93 0.07 -6.69
CA GLU A 93 -18.23 -0.05 -7.31
C GLU A 93 -18.39 -1.50 -7.78
N LYS A 94 -19.38 -2.22 -7.25
CA LYS A 94 -19.57 -3.65 -7.52
C LYS A 94 -19.69 -3.92 -9.02
N GLU A 95 -20.35 -3.02 -9.74
CA GLU A 95 -20.52 -3.07 -11.19
C GLU A 95 -19.19 -2.96 -11.92
N VAL A 96 -18.33 -2.00 -11.54
CA VAL A 96 -17.02 -1.79 -12.16
C VAL A 96 -16.04 -2.92 -11.81
N MET A 97 -16.09 -3.44 -10.58
CA MET A 97 -15.32 -4.62 -10.19
C MET A 97 -15.75 -5.87 -10.96
N THR A 98 -17.06 -6.04 -11.19
CA THR A 98 -17.59 -7.14 -12.00
C THR A 98 -17.11 -7.02 -13.45
N GLU A 99 -17.18 -5.82 -14.03
CA GLU A 99 -16.64 -5.56 -15.38
C GLU A 99 -15.14 -5.85 -15.44
N ALA A 100 -14.36 -5.36 -14.47
CA ALA A 100 -12.93 -5.61 -14.38
C ALA A 100 -12.63 -7.13 -14.36
N SER A 101 -13.33 -7.88 -13.52
CA SER A 101 -13.16 -9.34 -13.43
C SER A 101 -13.49 -10.04 -14.76
N MET A 102 -14.58 -9.64 -15.43
CA MET A 102 -14.96 -10.18 -16.74
C MET A 102 -13.88 -9.95 -17.80
N ARG A 103 -13.35 -8.72 -17.89
CA ARG A 103 -12.31 -8.36 -18.86
C ARG A 103 -10.99 -9.06 -18.58
N LEU A 104 -10.64 -9.20 -17.29
CA LEU A 104 -9.45 -9.95 -16.89
C LEU A 104 -9.60 -11.44 -17.22
N MET A 105 -10.79 -12.03 -17.07
CA MET A 105 -11.04 -13.43 -17.50
C MET A 105 -10.94 -13.62 -19.03
N GLU A 106 -11.41 -12.66 -19.82
CA GLU A 106 -11.25 -12.65 -21.28
C GLU A 106 -9.77 -12.60 -21.68
N CYS A 107 -9.00 -11.71 -21.02
CA CYS A 107 -7.56 -11.62 -21.17
C CYS A 107 -6.85 -12.92 -20.76
N GLU A 108 -7.24 -13.54 -19.63
CA GLU A 108 -6.72 -14.82 -19.17
C GLU A 108 -6.86 -15.92 -20.23
N SER A 109 -8.06 -16.06 -20.82
CA SER A 109 -8.33 -17.07 -21.84
C SER A 109 -7.55 -16.85 -23.14
N THR A 110 -7.50 -15.59 -23.60
CA THR A 110 -6.86 -15.22 -24.87
C THR A 110 -5.35 -15.37 -24.79
N SER A 111 -4.74 -14.84 -23.74
CA SER A 111 -3.28 -14.93 -23.52
C SER A 111 -2.81 -16.37 -23.28
N TRP A 112 -3.60 -17.20 -22.59
CA TRP A 112 -3.28 -18.62 -22.47
C TRP A 112 -3.29 -19.33 -23.83
N THR A 113 -4.29 -19.03 -24.66
CA THR A 113 -4.39 -19.60 -26.00
C THR A 113 -3.23 -19.17 -26.89
N ASP A 114 -2.84 -17.90 -26.84
CA ASP A 114 -1.73 -17.37 -27.63
C ASP A 114 -0.37 -17.88 -27.14
N LYS A 115 -0.19 -18.06 -25.82
CA LYS A 115 0.98 -18.75 -25.24
C LYS A 115 1.15 -20.14 -25.85
N VAL A 116 0.11 -20.97 -25.82
CA VAL A 116 0.16 -22.34 -26.35
C VAL A 116 0.44 -22.35 -27.86
N LYS A 117 -0.11 -21.40 -28.62
CA LYS A 117 0.20 -21.25 -30.05
C LYS A 117 1.65 -20.85 -30.30
N ALA A 118 2.21 -19.96 -29.48
CA ALA A 118 3.59 -19.52 -29.60
C ALA A 118 4.58 -20.66 -29.29
N GLU A 119 4.34 -21.41 -28.22
CA GLU A 119 5.14 -22.58 -27.84
C GLU A 119 5.19 -23.62 -28.97
N LYS A 120 4.06 -23.88 -29.64
CA LYS A 120 3.99 -24.79 -30.79
C LYS A 120 4.77 -24.32 -32.02
N LYS A 121 4.95 -23.01 -32.20
CA LYS A 121 5.69 -22.45 -33.33
C LYS A 121 7.21 -22.47 -33.13
N GLY A 122 7.67 -22.67 -31.89
CA GLY A 122 9.08 -22.64 -31.53
C GLY A 122 9.66 -21.24 -31.38
N PRO A 123 10.92 -21.12 -30.94
CA PRO A 123 11.56 -19.83 -30.64
C PRO A 123 11.74 -18.97 -31.91
N ALA A 124 11.39 -17.68 -31.80
CA ALA A 124 11.69 -16.70 -32.83
C ALA A 124 13.19 -16.35 -32.83
N SER A 125 13.75 -16.09 -34.01
CA SER A 125 15.17 -15.75 -34.14
C SER A 125 15.48 -14.42 -33.43
N GLY A 126 16.47 -14.42 -32.53
CA GLY A 126 16.95 -13.20 -31.87
C GLY A 126 16.29 -12.84 -30.54
N GLN A 127 15.28 -13.59 -30.09
CA GLN A 127 14.69 -13.41 -28.76
C GLN A 127 15.48 -14.19 -27.70
N LEU A 128 15.58 -13.60 -26.50
CA LEU A 128 16.26 -14.23 -25.36
C LEU A 128 15.34 -15.13 -24.55
N TYR A 129 14.06 -14.80 -24.51
CA TYR A 129 13.06 -15.56 -23.76
C TYR A 129 12.53 -16.76 -24.56
N PRO A 130 12.08 -17.83 -23.87
CA PRO A 130 11.33 -18.92 -24.51
C PRO A 130 10.08 -18.41 -25.23
N ALA A 131 9.71 -19.09 -26.32
CA ALA A 131 8.53 -18.74 -27.10
C ALA A 131 7.26 -18.73 -26.23
N GLY A 132 6.52 -17.62 -26.25
CA GLY A 132 5.27 -17.47 -25.50
C GLY A 132 5.42 -16.88 -24.10
N SER A 133 6.63 -16.52 -23.67
CA SER A 133 6.88 -15.83 -22.40
C SER A 133 6.12 -14.50 -22.28
N GLU A 134 5.98 -13.77 -23.39
CA GLU A 134 5.23 -12.52 -23.46
C GLU A 134 3.75 -12.72 -23.13
N TYR A 135 3.15 -13.81 -23.62
CA TYR A 135 1.77 -14.16 -23.34
C TYR A 135 1.59 -14.77 -21.95
N ALA A 136 2.60 -15.51 -21.46
CA ALA A 136 2.61 -16.00 -20.08
C ALA A 136 2.61 -14.85 -19.06
N LEU A 137 3.31 -13.75 -19.34
CA LEU A 137 3.31 -12.55 -18.51
C LEU A 137 1.99 -11.80 -18.56
N VAL A 138 1.40 -11.66 -19.75
CA VAL A 138 0.04 -11.10 -19.88
C VAL A 138 -0.95 -11.91 -19.05
N TYR A 139 -0.88 -13.25 -19.15
CA TYR A 139 -1.70 -14.17 -18.40
C TYR A 139 -1.50 -14.04 -16.88
N ALA A 140 -0.25 -14.01 -16.42
CA ALA A 140 0.08 -13.86 -15.01
C ALA A 140 -0.38 -12.49 -14.45
N GLY A 141 -0.21 -11.41 -15.22
CA GLY A 141 -0.70 -10.08 -14.86
C GLY A 141 -2.22 -10.05 -14.72
N ALA A 142 -2.94 -10.68 -15.65
CA ALA A 142 -4.40 -10.80 -15.58
C ALA A 142 -4.86 -11.60 -14.34
N LEU A 143 -4.21 -12.73 -14.05
CA LEU A 143 -4.46 -13.52 -12.84
C LEU A 143 -4.23 -12.71 -11.57
N LEU A 144 -3.13 -11.95 -11.49
CA LEU A 144 -2.79 -11.13 -10.34
C LEU A 144 -3.86 -10.06 -10.07
N MET A 145 -4.24 -9.29 -11.11
CA MET A 145 -5.29 -8.27 -10.97
C MET A 145 -6.64 -8.90 -10.60
N ASN A 146 -6.99 -10.03 -11.20
CA ASN A 146 -8.26 -10.70 -10.90
C ASN A 146 -8.25 -11.32 -9.49
N ALA A 147 -7.09 -11.76 -8.99
CA ALA A 147 -6.92 -12.18 -7.61
C ALA A 147 -7.19 -11.02 -6.63
N ILE A 148 -6.67 -9.83 -6.94
CA ILE A 148 -6.91 -8.63 -6.14
C ILE A 148 -8.41 -8.29 -6.15
N VAL A 149 -9.07 -8.26 -7.32
CA VAL A 149 -10.52 -8.02 -7.40
C VAL A 149 -11.29 -9.05 -6.58
N GLY A 150 -10.93 -10.33 -6.64
CA GLY A 150 -11.59 -11.40 -5.88
C GLY A 150 -11.42 -11.26 -4.36
N VAL A 151 -10.28 -10.77 -3.87
CA VAL A 151 -10.05 -10.51 -2.43
C VAL A 151 -10.76 -9.25 -1.96
N LEU A 152 -10.89 -8.24 -2.83
CA LEU A 152 -11.64 -7.01 -2.54
C LEU A 152 -13.15 -7.22 -2.62
N HIS A 153 -13.59 -8.26 -3.33
CA HIS A 153 -14.97 -8.72 -3.26
C HIS A 153 -15.24 -9.21 -1.83
N GLU A 154 -16.30 -8.72 -1.18
CA GLU A 154 -16.65 -8.98 0.23
C GLU A 154 -17.15 -10.44 0.46
N SER A 155 -16.64 -11.40 -0.32
CA SER A 155 -17.04 -12.80 -0.41
C SER A 155 -15.87 -13.73 -0.11
N LEU A 156 -16.06 -14.64 0.85
CA LEU A 156 -15.05 -15.62 1.24
C LEU A 156 -14.67 -16.56 0.08
N THR A 157 -15.62 -16.93 -0.77
CA THR A 157 -15.40 -17.85 -1.88
C THR A 157 -14.56 -17.21 -2.98
N ASP A 158 -14.79 -15.93 -3.25
CA ASP A 158 -14.02 -15.17 -4.25
C ASP A 158 -12.61 -14.88 -3.75
N ALA A 159 -12.44 -14.65 -2.43
CA ALA A 159 -11.13 -14.54 -1.82
C ALA A 159 -10.31 -15.84 -1.99
N ILE A 160 -10.91 -17.03 -1.77
CA ILE A 160 -10.23 -18.33 -1.98
C ILE A 160 -9.82 -18.52 -3.44
N LYS A 161 -10.70 -18.23 -4.41
CA LYS A 161 -10.36 -18.27 -5.83
C LYS A 161 -9.23 -17.29 -6.16
N GLY A 162 -9.25 -16.11 -5.55
CA GLY A 162 -8.20 -15.11 -5.65
C GLY A 162 -6.85 -15.64 -5.21
N PHE A 163 -6.77 -16.33 -4.06
CA PHE A 163 -5.53 -16.97 -3.60
C PHE A 163 -4.99 -18.02 -4.58
N TYR A 164 -5.86 -18.82 -5.22
CA TYR A 164 -5.43 -19.78 -6.24
C TYR A 164 -4.82 -19.08 -7.47
N LYS A 165 -5.47 -18.01 -7.95
CA LYS A 165 -4.95 -17.20 -9.06
C LYS A 165 -3.61 -16.54 -8.70
N LEU A 166 -3.50 -16.03 -7.47
CA LEU A 166 -2.27 -15.43 -6.94
C LEU A 166 -1.11 -16.44 -6.93
N ARG A 167 -1.35 -17.68 -6.47
CA ARG A 167 -0.35 -18.75 -6.49
C ARG A 167 0.13 -19.05 -7.90
N LYS A 168 -0.80 -19.15 -8.85
CA LYS A 168 -0.47 -19.44 -10.24
C LYS A 168 0.33 -18.30 -10.89
N ALA A 169 -0.06 -17.06 -10.63
CA ALA A 169 0.68 -15.88 -11.09
C ALA A 169 2.11 -15.86 -10.51
N TYR A 170 2.26 -16.13 -9.21
CA TYR A 170 3.57 -16.23 -8.53
C TYR A 170 4.48 -17.24 -9.22
N ALA A 171 4.00 -18.47 -9.45
CA ALA A 171 4.81 -19.55 -10.04
C ALA A 171 5.30 -19.20 -11.45
N ILE A 172 4.43 -18.60 -12.27
CA ILE A 172 4.81 -18.16 -13.62
C ILE A 172 5.91 -17.10 -13.55
N MET A 173 5.73 -16.07 -12.70
CA MET A 173 6.71 -14.99 -12.56
C MET A 173 8.04 -15.48 -11.99
N ASP A 174 8.02 -16.37 -10.99
CA ASP A 174 9.24 -16.91 -10.39
C ASP A 174 10.03 -17.79 -11.38
N SER A 175 9.34 -18.59 -12.20
CA SER A 175 10.00 -19.36 -13.27
C SER A 175 10.64 -18.44 -14.33
N LEU A 176 9.97 -17.37 -14.72
CA LEU A 176 10.51 -16.38 -15.66
C LEU A 176 11.68 -15.59 -15.07
N ALA A 177 11.60 -15.21 -13.79
CA ALA A 177 12.69 -14.55 -13.09
C ALA A 177 13.94 -15.45 -13.00
N THR A 178 13.74 -16.74 -12.72
CA THR A 178 14.83 -17.74 -12.71
C THR A 178 15.46 -17.89 -14.10
N ALA A 179 14.64 -17.92 -15.16
CA ALA A 179 15.12 -17.97 -16.54
C ALA A 179 15.92 -16.70 -16.90
N GLU A 180 15.48 -15.52 -16.47
CA GLU A 180 16.21 -14.26 -16.66
C GLU A 180 17.59 -14.28 -16.02
N GLU A 181 17.69 -14.72 -14.76
CA GLU A 181 18.97 -14.84 -14.07
C GLU A 181 19.96 -15.74 -14.83
N ALA A 182 19.46 -16.84 -15.43
CA ALA A 182 20.26 -17.72 -16.28
C ALA A 182 20.70 -17.03 -17.59
N ILE A 183 19.80 -16.27 -18.24
CA ILE A 183 20.11 -15.49 -19.45
C ILE A 183 21.22 -14.47 -19.15
N VAL A 184 21.09 -13.69 -18.07
CA VAL A 184 22.07 -12.67 -17.68
C VAL A 184 23.43 -13.30 -17.37
N LYS A 185 23.48 -14.39 -16.59
CA LYS A 185 24.72 -15.13 -16.32
C LYS A 185 25.39 -15.64 -17.60
N ARG A 186 24.59 -16.14 -18.56
CA ARG A 186 25.10 -16.60 -19.86
C ARG A 186 25.65 -15.47 -20.72
N GLN A 187 25.05 -14.28 -20.67
CA GLN A 187 25.57 -13.13 -21.40
C GLN A 187 26.84 -12.57 -20.74
N ALA A 188 26.90 -12.49 -19.42
CA ALA A 188 28.09 -12.07 -18.68
C ALA A 188 29.30 -12.99 -18.95
N THR A 189 29.08 -14.31 -19.03
CA THR A 189 30.13 -15.28 -19.39
C THR A 189 30.57 -15.16 -20.86
N LYS A 190 29.65 -14.91 -21.80
CA LYS A 190 29.99 -14.60 -23.21
C LYS A 190 30.77 -13.29 -23.37
N ALA A 191 30.47 -12.27 -22.57
CA ALA A 191 31.20 -11.01 -22.57
C ALA A 191 32.63 -11.19 -22.04
N LYS A 192 32.81 -11.97 -20.96
CA LYS A 192 34.14 -12.33 -20.42
C LYS A 192 34.98 -13.15 -21.40
N SER A 193 34.37 -14.08 -22.15
CA SER A 193 35.10 -14.89 -23.15
C SER A 193 35.50 -14.09 -24.40
N LYS A 194 34.69 -13.12 -24.83
CA LYS A 194 35.09 -12.17 -25.90
C LYS A 194 36.20 -11.21 -25.48
N GLY A 195 36.31 -10.86 -24.20
CA GLY A 195 37.41 -10.06 -23.66
C GLY A 195 38.78 -10.76 -23.69
N LEU A 196 38.81 -12.10 -23.70
CA LEU A 196 40.04 -12.89 -23.84
C LEU A 196 40.37 -13.25 -25.31
N ALA A 197 39.49 -12.96 -26.26
CA ALA A 197 39.62 -13.40 -27.66
C ALA A 197 40.20 -12.32 -28.61
N SER A 198 41.16 -11.51 -28.14
CA SER A 198 42.01 -10.67 -29.02
C SER A 198 43.22 -11.41 -29.60
N ALA A 199 43.29 -12.73 -29.47
CA ALA A 199 44.19 -13.58 -30.25
C ALA A 199 43.39 -14.35 -31.32
N SER A 200 43.76 -14.14 -32.59
CA SER A 200 43.09 -14.66 -33.80
C SER A 200 43.04 -16.21 -33.92
N PRO A 201 42.24 -16.74 -34.87
CA PRO A 201 41.42 -17.94 -34.67
C PRO A 201 41.96 -19.18 -35.39
N ALA A 202 41.55 -20.38 -34.92
CA ALA A 202 41.23 -21.53 -35.77
C ALA A 202 40.60 -22.67 -34.95
N VAL A 203 39.66 -23.39 -35.61
CA VAL A 203 39.09 -24.71 -35.25
C VAL A 203 38.10 -24.65 -34.08
N GLY A 204 36.86 -25.13 -34.15
CA GLY A 204 36.14 -26.02 -35.07
C GLY A 204 34.92 -26.51 -34.28
N ALA A 205 33.82 -26.73 -34.97
CA ALA A 205 32.48 -26.97 -34.44
C ALA A 205 32.37 -28.04 -33.33
N MET A 206 31.67 -27.71 -32.24
CA MET A 206 30.68 -28.58 -31.59
C MET A 206 29.92 -27.73 -30.54
N LEU A 207 28.68 -27.35 -30.83
CA LEU A 207 27.75 -26.87 -29.80
C LEU A 207 26.42 -27.58 -30.03
N GLU A 208 26.27 -28.66 -29.28
CA GLU A 208 25.03 -29.44 -29.18
C GLU A 208 23.93 -28.60 -28.53
N SER A 209 22.75 -28.77 -29.13
CA SER A 209 21.42 -28.46 -28.61
C SER A 209 21.25 -28.96 -27.17
N ILE A 210 20.70 -28.12 -26.29
CA ILE A 210 20.18 -28.57 -24.99
C ILE A 210 18.66 -28.43 -25.01
N GLU A 211 18.06 -29.53 -24.58
CA GLU A 211 16.65 -29.93 -24.60
C GLU A 211 15.76 -29.17 -23.59
N ASP A 212 14.46 -29.21 -23.86
CA ASP A 212 13.30 -28.64 -23.15
C ASP A 212 13.11 -29.08 -21.66
N ALA A 213 14.13 -29.62 -20.99
CA ALA A 213 13.97 -30.31 -19.71
C ALA A 213 13.74 -29.41 -18.48
N ASP A 214 14.24 -28.17 -18.48
CA ASP A 214 14.11 -27.24 -17.34
C ASP A 214 12.79 -26.44 -17.33
N PHE A 215 11.91 -26.62 -18.33
CA PHE A 215 10.64 -25.89 -18.48
C PHE A 215 9.39 -26.79 -18.39
N ALA A 216 9.54 -28.06 -17.99
CA ALA A 216 8.50 -29.08 -18.17
C ALA A 216 7.37 -29.13 -17.11
N GLU A 217 7.35 -28.27 -16.08
CA GLU A 217 6.29 -28.32 -15.04
C GLU A 217 5.35 -27.12 -15.04
N ILE A 218 4.51 -27.01 -16.07
CA ILE A 218 3.16 -26.44 -15.94
C ILE A 218 2.17 -27.35 -16.71
N LYS A 219 1.63 -28.37 -16.03
CA LYS A 219 0.50 -29.17 -16.57
C LYS A 219 -0.82 -28.39 -16.48
N ALA A 220 -1.62 -28.47 -17.55
CA ALA A 220 -2.98 -27.95 -17.63
C ALA A 220 -3.99 -28.76 -16.78
N PRO A 221 -5.16 -28.20 -16.42
CA PRO A 221 -6.32 -28.97 -15.97
C PRO A 221 -6.92 -29.80 -17.12
N ASP A 222 -7.46 -30.98 -16.81
CA ASP A 222 -8.09 -31.90 -17.76
C ASP A 222 -9.43 -31.34 -18.31
N PRO A 223 -9.57 -31.16 -19.64
CA PRO A 223 -10.82 -30.70 -20.26
C PRO A 223 -11.89 -31.79 -20.47
N ASN A 224 -11.67 -33.04 -20.04
CA ASN A 224 -12.58 -34.17 -20.30
C ASN A 224 -13.52 -34.59 -19.15
N LEU A 225 -13.71 -33.75 -18.12
CA LEU A 225 -14.68 -34.04 -17.04
C LEU A 225 -16.16 -33.74 -17.41
N THR A 226 -16.48 -33.46 -18.68
CA THR A 226 -17.85 -33.12 -19.10
C THR A 226 -18.55 -34.15 -19.98
N ARG A 227 -18.03 -35.39 -20.11
CA ARG A 227 -18.74 -36.41 -20.91
C ARG A 227 -18.44 -37.86 -20.51
N ARG A 228 -19.08 -38.34 -19.45
CA ARG A 228 -19.36 -39.78 -19.30
C ARG A 228 -20.64 -40.01 -18.49
N SER A 229 -21.71 -40.25 -19.27
CA SER A 229 -22.92 -41.04 -18.99
C SER A 229 -23.57 -40.96 -17.62
N ASP A 230 -24.77 -40.41 -17.62
CA ASP A 230 -25.87 -40.62 -16.69
C ASP A 230 -25.98 -42.09 -16.24
N ARG A 231 -25.94 -42.32 -14.93
CA ARG A 231 -27.02 -42.94 -14.12
C ARG A 231 -26.51 -43.25 -12.72
N ASP A 232 -27.31 -42.81 -11.76
CA ASP A 232 -27.37 -43.23 -10.36
C ASP A 232 -26.17 -42.79 -9.50
N GLU A 233 -26.22 -41.54 -9.04
CA GLU A 233 -25.85 -41.08 -7.68
C GLU A 233 -26.08 -39.55 -7.58
N ASP A 234 -27.29 -39.10 -7.94
CA ASP A 234 -27.83 -37.80 -7.52
C ASP A 234 -28.71 -38.07 -6.30
N GLU A 235 -28.15 -38.05 -5.10
CA GLU A 235 -28.89 -37.81 -3.84
C GLU A 235 -27.88 -37.33 -2.77
N ASP A 236 -28.23 -36.20 -2.14
CA ASP A 236 -27.66 -35.64 -0.89
C ASP A 236 -26.39 -34.76 -0.95
N LEU A 237 -26.51 -33.54 -1.47
CA LEU A 237 -26.02 -32.32 -0.80
C LEU A 237 -26.92 -31.12 -1.15
N GLU A 238 -28.16 -31.12 -0.64
CA GLU A 238 -28.95 -29.89 -0.51
C GLU A 238 -28.23 -28.94 0.46
N PHE A 239 -27.55 -27.93 -0.08
CA PHE A 239 -27.11 -26.79 0.71
C PHE A 239 -28.33 -25.88 0.91
N ILE A 240 -28.99 -26.03 2.05
CA ILE A 240 -30.07 -25.15 2.50
C ILE A 240 -29.50 -23.73 2.63
N ASP A 241 -30.05 -22.79 1.86
CA ASP A 241 -29.86 -21.35 2.10
C ASP A 241 -30.31 -21.04 3.53
N ALA A 242 -29.35 -20.77 4.42
CA ALA A 242 -29.65 -20.31 5.76
C ALA A 242 -30.25 -18.90 5.66
N SER A 243 -31.48 -18.75 6.15
CA SER A 243 -32.19 -17.47 6.20
C SER A 243 -31.37 -16.42 6.95
N GLU A 244 -31.05 -15.31 6.28
CA GLU A 244 -30.59 -14.06 6.91
C GLU A 244 -31.72 -13.40 7.70
N ALA A 245 -32.06 -13.98 8.85
CA ALA A 245 -32.88 -13.32 9.86
C ALA A 245 -32.63 -13.98 11.22
N LEU A 246 -31.58 -13.55 11.91
CA LEU A 246 -31.49 -13.72 13.36
C LEU A 246 -31.18 -12.37 14.03
N PRO A 247 -31.78 -12.08 15.20
CA PRO A 247 -31.70 -10.79 15.86
C PRO A 247 -30.29 -10.54 16.43
N GLU A 248 -29.93 -9.26 16.52
CA GLU A 248 -28.74 -8.69 17.17
C GLU A 248 -28.12 -9.58 18.26
N ALA A 249 -27.06 -10.31 17.90
CA ALA A 249 -26.18 -10.96 18.86
C ALA A 249 -24.84 -10.19 18.91
N GLN A 250 -24.46 -9.72 20.10
CA GLN A 250 -23.20 -9.02 20.36
C GLN A 250 -22.00 -9.91 19.98
N THR A 251 -21.10 -9.36 19.17
CA THR A 251 -19.87 -10.03 18.72
C THR A 251 -18.83 -10.06 19.85
N PRO A 252 -18.20 -11.20 20.19
CA PRO A 252 -17.17 -11.27 21.23
C PRO A 252 -15.89 -10.49 20.86
N ALA A 253 -15.30 -9.81 21.85
CA ALA A 253 -14.20 -8.84 21.71
C ALA A 253 -12.77 -9.45 21.74
N GLY A 254 -12.54 -10.61 21.13
CA GLY A 254 -11.24 -11.29 21.18
C GLY A 254 -10.56 -11.44 19.83
N TYR A 255 -9.46 -10.72 19.60
CA TYR A 255 -8.52 -10.98 18.49
C TYR A 255 -7.45 -11.98 18.94
N GLY A 256 -7.23 -13.04 18.16
CA GLY A 256 -6.31 -14.13 18.50
C GLY A 256 -5.25 -14.40 17.43
N GLY A 257 -4.44 -13.40 17.08
CA GLY A 257 -3.32 -13.55 16.14
C GLY A 257 -1.98 -13.28 16.83
N HIS A 258 -1.35 -14.30 17.43
CA HIS A 258 -0.07 -14.15 18.14
C HIS A 258 1.15 -14.49 17.27
N MET A 259 2.20 -13.67 17.37
CA MET A 259 3.58 -13.96 16.97
C MET A 259 4.32 -14.74 18.07
N SER A 260 4.33 -16.07 18.04
CA SER A 260 5.31 -16.82 18.84
C SER A 260 6.19 -17.68 17.96
N LYS A 261 7.50 -17.57 18.17
CA LYS A 261 8.41 -18.69 17.95
C LYS A 261 7.98 -19.80 18.90
N THR A 262 7.81 -20.99 18.35
CA THR A 262 7.35 -22.19 19.04
C THR A 262 8.15 -22.49 20.30
N SER A 263 7.47 -22.49 21.44
CA SER A 263 7.77 -23.38 22.57
C SER A 263 6.46 -23.89 23.15
N ALA A 264 6.39 -25.20 23.34
CA ALA A 264 5.17 -25.98 23.54
C ALA A 264 4.36 -25.61 24.79
N GLY A 265 3.03 -25.68 24.64
CA GLY A 265 2.08 -25.97 25.73
C GLY A 265 1.25 -24.80 26.24
N SER A 266 0.05 -24.61 25.70
CA SER A 266 -1.22 -24.51 26.46
C SER A 266 -2.40 -24.16 25.55
N THR A 267 -3.52 -24.83 25.82
CA THR A 267 -4.79 -24.82 25.08
C THR A 267 -5.73 -23.71 25.55
N ALA A 268 -6.22 -22.87 24.63
CA ALA A 268 -7.47 -22.13 24.78
C ALA A 268 -8.07 -21.78 23.41
N SER A 269 -9.40 -21.89 23.33
CA SER A 269 -10.26 -21.98 22.13
C SER A 269 -10.99 -20.66 21.81
N GLY A 270 -11.38 -20.46 20.54
CA GLY A 270 -12.38 -19.47 20.09
C GLY A 270 -11.96 -18.73 18.80
N ALA A 271 -12.09 -19.29 17.59
CA ALA A 271 -13.29 -19.49 16.76
C ALA A 271 -13.58 -18.31 15.77
N THR A 272 -12.86 -18.32 14.65
CA THR A 272 -13.29 -17.91 13.27
C THR A 272 -12.16 -18.12 12.25
N THR A 273 -10.90 -18.12 12.69
CA THR A 273 -9.70 -18.50 11.92
C THR A 273 -9.68 -19.95 11.38
N PRO A 274 -10.19 -20.97 12.10
CA PRO A 274 -9.97 -22.36 11.71
C PRO A 274 -10.61 -22.76 10.38
N ALA A 275 -11.73 -22.14 9.98
CA ALA A 275 -12.50 -22.58 8.82
C ALA A 275 -11.82 -22.21 7.49
N LEU A 276 -11.28 -20.99 7.38
CA LEU A 276 -10.54 -20.56 6.19
C LEU A 276 -9.16 -21.21 6.13
N GLU A 277 -8.47 -21.31 7.27
CA GLU A 277 -7.17 -22.00 7.36
C GLU A 277 -7.29 -23.48 7.00
N LYS A 278 -8.34 -24.17 7.49
CA LYS A 278 -8.63 -25.56 7.12
C LYS A 278 -8.95 -25.70 5.63
N LYS A 279 -9.81 -24.84 5.07
CA LYS A 279 -10.13 -24.86 3.63
C LYS A 279 -8.93 -24.56 2.74
N LEU A 280 -7.97 -23.74 3.19
CA LEU A 280 -6.73 -23.50 2.46
C LEU A 280 -5.71 -24.64 2.62
N ALA A 281 -5.67 -25.30 3.78
CA ALA A 281 -4.81 -26.44 4.03
C ALA A 281 -5.22 -27.67 3.19
N ASP A 282 -6.51 -27.83 2.92
CA ASP A 282 -7.04 -28.92 2.08
C ASP A 282 -6.67 -28.77 0.58
N LEU A 283 -6.08 -27.64 0.17
CA LEU A 283 -5.67 -27.35 -1.22
C LEU A 283 -4.19 -27.70 -1.51
N GLN A 284 -3.52 -28.46 -0.63
CA GLN A 284 -2.12 -28.84 -0.81
C GLN A 284 -1.89 -29.75 -2.04
N ILE A 285 -0.94 -29.35 -2.90
CA ILE A 285 -0.32 -30.18 -3.96
C ILE A 285 1.12 -30.47 -3.51
N PRO A 286 1.66 -31.68 -3.69
CA PRO A 286 3.01 -32.05 -3.23
C PRO A 286 4.09 -31.17 -3.88
N SER A 287 4.94 -30.55 -3.06
CA SER A 287 6.12 -29.79 -3.49
C SER A 287 7.37 -30.68 -3.50
N SER A 288 8.02 -30.82 -4.65
CA SER A 288 9.41 -31.26 -4.75
C SER A 288 10.33 -30.11 -4.34
N THR A 289 11.20 -30.35 -3.35
CA THR A 289 12.18 -29.39 -2.85
C THR A 289 13.50 -29.56 -3.60
N PRO A 290 14.11 -28.51 -4.18
CA PRO A 290 15.54 -28.52 -4.48
C PRO A 290 16.32 -28.12 -3.23
N SER A 291 17.38 -28.85 -2.94
CA SER A 291 18.30 -28.65 -1.81
C SER A 291 19.10 -27.34 -1.94
N SER A 292 19.20 -26.61 -0.84
CA SER A 292 20.04 -25.41 -0.71
C SER A 292 21.52 -25.78 -0.61
N GLY A 293 22.24 -25.72 -1.73
CA GLY A 293 23.71 -25.73 -1.78
C GLY A 293 24.25 -24.31 -1.74
N GLY A 294 24.98 -23.95 -0.67
CA GLY A 294 25.65 -22.67 -0.55
C GLY A 294 26.74 -22.49 -1.60
N SER A 295 26.73 -21.34 -2.29
CA SER A 295 27.85 -20.89 -3.12
C SER A 295 28.09 -19.40 -2.89
N THR A 296 29.36 -19.07 -2.64
CA THR A 296 29.91 -17.73 -2.37
C THR A 296 29.77 -16.81 -3.60
N PRO A 297 29.54 -15.49 -3.41
CA PRO A 297 29.39 -14.57 -4.52
C PRO A 297 30.76 -14.16 -5.11
N PRO A 298 30.87 -13.96 -6.44
CA PRO A 298 32.02 -13.30 -7.05
C PRO A 298 31.91 -11.77 -6.98
N GLU A 299 33.06 -11.11 -6.91
CA GLU A 299 33.29 -9.67 -6.71
C GLU A 299 32.71 -8.71 -7.77
N SER A 300 32.61 -7.46 -7.27
CA SER A 300 32.06 -6.18 -7.74
C SER A 300 32.35 -5.68 -9.16
N LEU A 301 31.40 -4.91 -9.72
CA LEU A 301 31.64 -3.84 -10.71
C LEU A 301 30.59 -2.70 -10.61
N GLY A 302 30.90 -1.69 -9.79
CA GLY A 302 30.68 -0.23 -9.90
C GLY A 302 29.33 0.41 -10.33
N PRO A 303 29.22 1.76 -10.16
CA PRO A 303 27.98 2.50 -10.33
C PRO A 303 27.80 2.92 -11.80
N GLY A 304 27.08 2.09 -12.54
CA GLY A 304 26.54 2.39 -13.87
C GLY A 304 25.14 1.80 -13.99
N PRO A 305 24.41 2.03 -15.11
CA PRO A 305 23.15 1.32 -15.32
C PRO A 305 23.43 -0.17 -15.15
N SER A 306 22.58 -0.87 -14.37
CA SER A 306 22.73 -2.30 -14.00
C SER A 306 23.41 -3.07 -15.12
N ALA A 307 24.32 -4.01 -14.83
CA ALA A 307 25.01 -4.85 -15.83
C ALA A 307 24.08 -5.52 -16.89
N GLU A 308 22.77 -5.46 -16.68
CA GLU A 308 21.66 -5.89 -17.55
C GLU A 308 21.21 -4.83 -18.59
N ALA A 309 21.58 -3.56 -18.45
CA ALA A 309 21.24 -2.47 -19.37
C ALA A 309 22.00 -2.63 -20.69
N GLY A 310 21.32 -3.21 -21.69
CA GLY A 310 21.90 -3.58 -22.99
C GLY A 310 21.86 -5.08 -23.28
N VAL A 311 21.45 -5.92 -22.31
CA VAL A 311 21.17 -7.35 -22.50
C VAL A 311 19.88 -7.52 -23.31
N PHE A 312 18.82 -6.81 -22.91
CA PHE A 312 17.48 -6.91 -23.52
C PHE A 312 17.24 -5.76 -24.50
N THR A 313 17.49 -5.98 -25.79
CA THR A 313 17.36 -4.94 -26.84
C THR A 313 16.17 -5.15 -27.77
N HIS A 314 15.66 -6.37 -27.87
CA HIS A 314 14.48 -6.66 -28.69
C HIS A 314 13.21 -6.13 -27.98
N PRO A 315 12.24 -5.51 -28.68
CA PRO A 315 11.04 -4.95 -28.04
C PRO A 315 10.27 -5.94 -27.17
N VAL A 316 10.18 -7.21 -27.60
CA VAL A 316 9.52 -8.28 -26.84
C VAL A 316 10.31 -8.64 -25.59
N ASP A 317 11.64 -8.69 -25.68
CA ASP A 317 12.50 -8.98 -24.53
C ASP A 317 12.44 -7.82 -23.50
N MET A 318 12.41 -6.57 -23.97
CA MET A 318 12.21 -5.39 -23.12
C MET A 318 10.86 -5.44 -22.40
N PHE A 319 9.79 -5.81 -23.11
CA PHE A 319 8.48 -6.00 -22.50
C PHE A 319 8.53 -7.12 -21.46
N CYS A 320 9.06 -8.29 -21.80
CA CYS A 320 9.12 -9.43 -20.89
C CYS A 320 9.88 -9.09 -19.62
N HIS A 321 11.08 -8.51 -19.75
CA HIS A 321 11.91 -8.16 -18.61
C HIS A 321 11.26 -7.09 -17.73
N SER A 322 10.77 -5.99 -18.32
CA SER A 322 10.14 -4.92 -17.54
C SER A 322 8.82 -5.34 -16.90
N ALA A 323 7.99 -6.13 -17.59
CA ALA A 323 6.72 -6.63 -17.06
C ALA A 323 6.91 -7.68 -15.96
N ASN A 324 7.83 -8.62 -16.13
CA ASN A 324 8.14 -9.62 -15.12
C ASN A 324 8.66 -8.95 -13.84
N ASN A 325 9.66 -8.07 -13.97
CA ASN A 325 10.21 -7.33 -12.84
C ASN A 325 9.17 -6.42 -12.16
N MET A 326 8.25 -5.81 -12.91
CA MET A 326 7.15 -5.05 -12.34
C MET A 326 6.19 -5.95 -11.56
N PHE A 327 5.52 -6.91 -12.22
CA PHE A 327 4.49 -7.72 -11.58
C PHE A 327 5.05 -8.55 -10.41
N TYR A 328 6.24 -9.14 -10.59
CA TYR A 328 6.87 -9.93 -9.55
C TYR A 328 7.36 -9.05 -8.41
N GLY A 329 7.94 -7.89 -8.74
CA GLY A 329 8.36 -6.90 -7.76
C GLY A 329 7.22 -6.42 -6.87
N ILE A 330 6.09 -6.05 -7.47
CA ILE A 330 4.85 -5.69 -6.76
C ILE A 330 4.40 -6.83 -5.85
N LEU A 331 4.32 -8.05 -6.39
CA LEU A 331 3.84 -9.21 -5.66
C LEU A 331 4.73 -9.51 -4.44
N LEU A 332 6.05 -9.57 -4.62
CA LEU A 332 7.00 -9.84 -3.55
C LEU A 332 6.98 -8.74 -2.48
N LEU A 333 6.91 -7.47 -2.89
CA LEU A 333 6.83 -6.34 -1.98
C LEU A 333 5.53 -6.38 -1.15
N ILE A 334 4.37 -6.52 -1.79
CA ILE A 334 3.08 -6.58 -1.08
C ILE A 334 3.06 -7.77 -0.12
N LEU A 335 3.50 -8.95 -0.55
CA LEU A 335 3.56 -10.14 0.30
C LEU A 335 4.51 -9.96 1.49
N SER A 336 5.58 -9.17 1.34
CA SER A 336 6.53 -8.90 2.43
C SER A 336 5.96 -7.99 3.51
N MET A 337 4.91 -7.25 3.19
CA MET A 337 4.26 -6.28 4.06
C MET A 337 2.98 -6.82 4.71
N VAL A 338 2.59 -8.05 4.38
CA VAL A 338 1.43 -8.69 5.01
C VAL A 338 1.73 -8.88 6.50
N PRO A 339 0.87 -8.35 7.40
CA PRO A 339 1.13 -8.44 8.83
C PRO A 339 1.33 -9.91 9.27
N PRO A 340 2.20 -10.18 10.25
CA PRO A 340 2.49 -11.54 10.70
C PRO A 340 1.25 -12.36 11.09
N ALA A 341 0.19 -11.72 11.60
CA ALA A 341 -1.09 -12.36 11.89
C ALA A 341 -1.74 -13.07 10.67
N PHE A 342 -1.43 -12.62 9.45
CA PHE A 342 -1.91 -13.18 8.19
C PHE A 342 -0.85 -14.02 7.45
N SER A 343 0.38 -14.06 7.97
CA SER A 343 1.50 -14.80 7.34
C SER A 343 1.28 -16.32 7.29
N ARG A 344 0.54 -16.90 8.25
CA ARG A 344 0.18 -18.32 8.26
C ARG A 344 -0.63 -18.71 7.03
N LEU A 345 -1.53 -17.82 6.59
CA LEU A 345 -2.35 -18.04 5.40
C LEU A 345 -1.48 -18.14 4.15
N LEU A 346 -0.48 -17.28 4.02
CA LEU A 346 0.49 -17.29 2.91
C LEU A 346 1.44 -18.49 2.98
N TYR A 347 1.88 -18.84 4.18
CA TYR A 347 2.74 -20.00 4.42
C TYR A 347 2.06 -21.31 4.03
N VAL A 348 0.77 -21.47 4.32
CA VAL A 348 -0.04 -22.64 3.91
C VAL A 348 -0.11 -22.78 2.39
N ILE A 349 -0.05 -21.67 1.63
CA ILE A 349 -0.11 -21.67 0.17
C ILE A 349 1.29 -21.80 -0.47
N GLY A 350 2.37 -21.63 0.29
CA GLY A 350 3.74 -21.96 -0.14
C GLY A 350 4.52 -20.86 -0.87
N PHE A 351 4.18 -19.58 -0.69
CA PHE A 351 4.99 -18.46 -1.19
C PHE A 351 5.23 -17.41 -0.10
N LYS A 352 6.44 -16.84 -0.07
CA LYS A 352 6.90 -15.87 0.92
C LYS A 352 7.25 -14.56 0.22
N GLY A 353 6.83 -13.43 0.80
CA GLY A 353 7.27 -12.13 0.32
C GLY A 353 8.77 -11.91 0.53
N ASP A 354 9.37 -11.15 -0.37
CA ASP A 354 10.77 -10.74 -0.29
C ASP A 354 10.86 -9.26 -0.67
N ARG A 355 11.01 -8.41 0.35
CA ARG A 355 11.07 -6.97 0.16
C ARG A 355 12.29 -6.54 -0.66
N ILE A 356 13.45 -7.16 -0.43
CA ILE A 356 14.71 -6.77 -1.09
C ILE A 356 14.61 -7.10 -2.57
N ARG A 357 14.26 -8.36 -2.88
CA ARG A 357 14.06 -8.80 -4.26
C ARG A 357 12.94 -8.01 -4.93
N GLY A 358 11.84 -7.76 -4.20
CA GLY A 358 10.69 -7.00 -4.69
C GLY A 358 11.05 -5.57 -5.13
N VAL A 359 11.70 -4.81 -4.23
CA VAL A 359 12.14 -3.44 -4.51
C VAL A 359 13.22 -3.40 -5.60
N SER A 360 14.19 -4.31 -5.58
CA SER A 360 15.21 -4.42 -6.62
C SER A 360 14.58 -4.65 -8.00
N SER A 361 13.64 -5.58 -8.12
CA SER A 361 12.93 -5.84 -9.37
C SER A 361 12.15 -4.62 -9.85
N LEU A 362 11.44 -3.92 -8.97
CA LEU A 362 10.75 -2.68 -9.34
C LEU A 362 11.73 -1.64 -9.91
N TRP A 363 12.87 -1.43 -9.25
CA TRP A 363 13.89 -0.50 -9.72
C TRP A 363 14.44 -0.89 -11.10
N LYS A 364 14.67 -2.18 -11.37
CA LYS A 364 15.05 -2.65 -12.70
C LYS A 364 13.99 -2.28 -13.75
N SER A 365 12.71 -2.48 -13.44
CA SER A 365 11.61 -2.13 -14.34
C SER A 365 11.57 -0.63 -14.66
N THR A 366 11.86 0.26 -13.68
CA THR A 366 11.85 1.72 -13.91
C THR A 366 12.86 2.22 -14.96
N THR A 367 13.89 1.42 -15.29
CA THR A 367 14.88 1.79 -16.31
C THR A 367 14.30 1.77 -17.74
N TYR A 368 13.11 1.19 -17.93
CA TYR A 368 12.46 1.06 -19.22
C TYR A 368 11.40 2.15 -19.44
N HIS A 369 11.49 2.81 -20.59
CA HIS A 369 10.55 3.86 -21.00
C HIS A 369 9.23 3.27 -21.56
N ASN A 370 8.52 2.50 -20.75
CA ASN A 370 7.20 1.93 -21.04
C ASN A 370 6.26 2.07 -19.82
N VAL A 371 5.01 1.61 -19.93
CA VAL A 371 4.03 1.73 -18.83
C VAL A 371 4.39 0.85 -17.63
N MET A 372 5.11 -0.27 -17.84
CA MET A 372 5.53 -1.14 -16.75
C MET A 372 6.53 -0.42 -15.83
N GLY A 373 7.50 0.27 -16.43
CA GLY A 373 8.43 1.12 -15.68
C GLY A 373 7.73 2.27 -14.94
N ALA A 374 6.68 2.85 -15.52
CA ALA A 374 5.89 3.90 -14.88
C ALA A 374 5.07 3.38 -13.68
N VAL A 375 4.44 2.20 -13.80
CA VAL A 375 3.72 1.55 -12.69
C VAL A 375 4.70 1.09 -11.60
N ALA A 376 5.88 0.58 -11.97
CA ALA A 376 6.93 0.28 -11.01
C ALA A 376 7.38 1.53 -10.24
N ALA A 377 7.50 2.67 -10.93
CA ALA A 377 7.82 3.95 -10.30
C ALA A 377 6.71 4.40 -9.34
N MET A 378 5.45 4.29 -9.74
CA MET A 378 4.28 4.57 -8.89
C MET A 378 4.33 3.77 -7.58
N VAL A 379 4.63 2.48 -7.66
CA VAL A 379 4.71 1.59 -6.49
C VAL A 379 5.92 1.92 -5.61
N LEU A 380 7.09 2.18 -6.20
CA LEU A 380 8.29 2.57 -5.45
C LEU A 380 8.10 3.89 -4.71
N LEU A 381 7.60 4.93 -5.40
CA LEU A 381 7.37 6.23 -4.78
C LEU A 381 6.29 6.13 -3.69
N GLY A 382 5.18 5.44 -3.93
CA GLY A 382 4.18 5.19 -2.90
C GLY A 382 4.72 4.41 -1.69
N TYR A 383 5.61 3.44 -1.93
CA TYR A 383 6.29 2.69 -0.87
C TYR A 383 7.23 3.60 -0.05
N TYR A 384 8.08 4.39 -0.69
CA TYR A 384 9.06 5.23 -0.02
C TYR A 384 8.44 6.49 0.59
N HIS A 385 7.71 7.29 -0.19
CA HIS A 385 7.13 8.57 0.23
C HIS A 385 5.90 8.42 1.11
N GLY A 386 5.15 7.33 0.94
CA GLY A 386 3.96 7.02 1.73
C GLY A 386 4.31 6.11 2.91
N ILE A 387 4.51 4.84 2.62
CA ILE A 387 4.57 3.76 3.62
C ILE A 387 5.79 3.89 4.54
N MET A 388 7.00 3.94 3.98
CA MET A 388 8.23 4.06 4.76
C MET A 388 8.35 5.40 5.46
N ALA A 389 7.80 6.47 4.88
CA ALA A 389 7.84 7.80 5.49
C ALA A 389 7.21 7.83 6.89
N PHE A 390 6.26 6.93 7.20
CA PHE A 390 5.67 6.76 8.53
C PHE A 390 6.58 6.12 9.57
N THR A 391 7.80 5.68 9.21
CA THR A 391 8.74 5.01 10.13
C THR A 391 9.79 6.00 10.67
N GLU A 392 10.10 5.87 11.95
CA GLU A 392 11.06 6.73 12.67
C GLU A 392 12.46 6.12 12.73
N ILE A 393 12.53 4.79 12.82
CA ILE A 393 13.76 4.03 13.00
C ILE A 393 14.22 3.54 11.63
N LEU A 394 15.05 4.36 10.98
CA LEU A 394 15.71 4.08 9.71
C LEU A 394 17.21 4.34 9.86
N PRO A 395 18.09 3.65 9.09
CA PRO A 395 19.52 3.93 9.13
C PRO A 395 19.82 5.36 8.75
N ALA A 396 20.81 5.95 9.44
CA ALA A 396 21.28 7.29 9.14
C ALA A 396 21.95 7.32 7.77
N GLU A 397 21.77 8.42 7.03
CA GLU A 397 22.35 8.60 5.68
C GLU A 397 23.87 8.35 5.70
N ARG A 398 24.59 8.90 6.70
CA ARG A 398 26.02 8.62 6.91
C ARG A 398 26.34 7.12 6.98
N ASP A 399 25.56 6.35 7.73
CA ASP A 399 25.84 4.92 7.89
C ASP A 399 25.55 4.16 6.60
N ILE A 400 24.55 4.59 5.84
CA ILE A 400 24.25 4.03 4.51
C ILE A 400 25.43 4.31 3.57
N ASP A 401 25.89 5.56 3.49
CA ASP A 401 27.00 5.96 2.61
C ASP A 401 28.32 5.24 2.95
N GLU A 402 28.56 4.94 4.23
CA GLU A 402 29.78 4.28 4.71
C GLU A 402 29.74 2.75 4.62
N LEU A 403 28.56 2.13 4.80
CA LEU A 403 28.46 0.68 5.08
C LEU A 403 27.56 -0.08 4.11
N ALA A 404 26.66 0.59 3.39
CA ALA A 404 25.77 -0.09 2.47
C ALA A 404 26.56 -0.64 1.28
N ASP A 405 26.26 -1.88 0.89
CA ASP A 405 26.73 -2.40 -0.39
C ASP A 405 25.83 -1.80 -1.51
N GLU A 406 26.30 -1.76 -2.76
CA GLU A 406 25.54 -1.17 -3.88
C GLU A 406 24.14 -1.78 -4.05
N ASP A 407 23.98 -3.06 -3.68
CA ASP A 407 22.73 -3.82 -3.80
C ASP A 407 21.86 -3.79 -2.52
N ASP A 408 22.30 -3.12 -1.45
CA ASP A 408 21.54 -3.06 -0.20
C ASP A 408 20.28 -2.21 -0.37
N ILE A 409 19.12 -2.87 -0.28
CA ILE A 409 17.82 -2.18 -0.19
C ILE A 409 17.57 -1.80 1.27
N ILE A 410 18.09 -0.64 1.67
CA ILE A 410 18.00 -0.13 3.04
C ILE A 410 17.70 1.38 3.06
N GLY A 411 16.97 1.83 4.08
CA GLY A 411 16.69 3.25 4.28
C GLY A 411 15.80 3.87 3.21
N TYR A 412 15.92 5.19 3.04
CA TYR A 412 15.11 5.99 2.13
C TYR A 412 16.01 6.67 1.07
N PRO A 413 16.05 6.17 -0.18
CA PRO A 413 16.99 6.63 -1.20
C PRO A 413 16.53 7.94 -1.85
N ARG A 414 16.68 9.06 -1.11
CA ARG A 414 16.16 10.40 -1.46
C ARG A 414 16.44 10.81 -2.89
N GLU A 415 17.72 10.82 -3.28
CA GLU A 415 18.15 11.29 -4.60
C GLU A 415 17.60 10.42 -5.71
N ARG A 416 17.62 9.10 -5.52
CA ARG A 416 17.08 8.13 -6.50
C ARG A 416 15.57 8.32 -6.69
N CYS A 417 14.83 8.54 -5.62
CA CYS A 417 13.39 8.84 -5.66
C CYS A 417 13.11 10.20 -6.32
N ALA A 418 13.90 11.24 -6.03
CA ALA A 418 13.76 12.55 -6.64
C ALA A 418 14.01 12.52 -8.15
N ASN A 419 15.07 11.84 -8.60
CA ASN A 419 15.39 11.66 -10.02
C ASN A 419 14.29 10.87 -10.75
N LEU A 420 13.79 9.80 -10.11
CA LEU A 420 12.68 9.01 -10.65
C LEU A 420 11.41 9.85 -10.80
N LEU A 421 11.04 10.62 -9.76
CA LEU A 421 9.88 11.50 -9.79
C LEU A 421 10.01 12.57 -10.88
N GLY A 422 11.17 13.24 -10.99
CA GLY A 422 11.44 14.21 -12.04
C GLY A 422 11.24 13.61 -13.44
N THR A 423 11.81 12.43 -13.68
CA THR A 423 11.63 11.69 -14.94
C THR A 423 10.14 11.41 -15.22
N MET A 424 9.36 11.00 -14.20
CA MET A 424 7.93 10.74 -14.38
C MET A 424 7.11 12.02 -14.62
N ARG A 425 7.46 13.14 -13.96
CA ARG A 425 6.83 14.45 -14.16
C ARG A 425 7.07 14.98 -15.58
N GLU A 426 8.27 14.80 -16.12
CA GLU A 426 8.59 15.17 -17.52
C GLU A 426 7.82 14.29 -18.52
N ARG A 427 7.74 12.99 -18.24
CA ARG A 427 7.08 12.02 -19.12
C ARG A 427 5.56 12.13 -19.12
N TYR A 428 4.98 12.49 -17.98
CA TYR A 428 3.54 12.54 -17.74
C TYR A 428 3.15 13.85 -17.01
N PRO A 429 3.24 15.01 -17.70
CA PRO A 429 3.13 16.33 -17.07
C PRO A 429 1.74 16.62 -16.48
N ASP A 430 0.70 16.03 -17.05
CA ASP A 430 -0.69 16.25 -16.65
C ASP A 430 -1.12 15.37 -15.48
N SER A 431 -0.34 14.33 -15.18
CA SER A 431 -0.67 13.35 -14.15
C SER A 431 -0.82 13.97 -12.77
N GLY A 432 -2.03 13.88 -12.22
CA GLY A 432 -2.29 14.28 -10.83
C GLY A 432 -1.56 13.39 -9.81
N PHE A 433 -1.24 12.13 -10.18
CA PHE A 433 -0.53 11.23 -9.28
C PHE A 433 0.91 11.69 -9.03
N TRP A 434 1.63 12.14 -10.07
CA TRP A 434 3.01 12.60 -9.87
C TRP A 434 3.07 13.93 -9.10
N LYS A 435 2.07 14.80 -9.26
CA LYS A 435 1.91 16.02 -8.44
C LYS A 435 1.64 15.69 -6.97
N LEU A 436 0.81 14.66 -6.72
CA LEU A 436 0.58 14.12 -5.37
C LEU A 436 1.88 13.61 -4.73
N GLU A 437 2.70 12.88 -5.48
CA GLU A 437 4.01 12.41 -5.00
C GLU A 437 4.97 13.56 -4.68
N GLU A 438 4.95 14.63 -5.47
CA GLU A 438 5.70 15.85 -5.22
C GLU A 438 5.26 16.53 -3.91
N ALA A 439 3.95 16.59 -3.66
CA ALA A 439 3.42 17.08 -2.38
C ALA A 439 3.84 16.22 -1.18
N ARG A 440 3.92 14.90 -1.34
CA ARG A 440 4.46 14.00 -0.30
C ARG A 440 5.92 14.28 0.01
N VAL A 441 6.74 14.59 -1.00
CA VAL A 441 8.14 15.01 -0.79
C VAL A 441 8.19 16.29 0.03
N LEU A 442 7.42 17.32 -0.34
CA LEU A 442 7.34 18.58 0.40
C LEU A 442 6.94 18.36 1.87
N ALA A 443 5.92 17.54 2.13
CA ALA A 443 5.49 17.23 3.49
C ALA A 443 6.56 16.45 4.28
N ASN A 444 7.28 15.51 3.64
CA ASN A 444 8.38 14.78 4.27
C ASN A 444 9.61 15.67 4.55
N GLU A 445 9.74 16.81 3.88
CA GLU A 445 10.70 17.89 4.15
C GLU A 445 10.21 18.91 5.18
N ARG A 446 9.06 18.67 5.82
CA ARG A 446 8.40 19.59 6.76
C ARG A 446 7.90 20.90 6.13
N ARG A 447 7.70 20.93 4.82
CA ARG A 447 7.15 22.07 4.06
C ARG A 447 5.65 21.90 3.86
N LEU A 448 4.91 21.78 4.97
CA LEU A 448 3.48 21.43 4.96
C LEU A 448 2.61 22.44 4.18
N HIS A 449 2.88 23.73 4.30
CA HIS A 449 2.10 24.75 3.60
C HIS A 449 2.23 24.60 2.08
N GLU A 450 3.45 24.44 1.57
CA GLU A 450 3.68 24.21 0.13
C GLU A 450 3.06 22.89 -0.35
N ALA A 451 3.11 21.85 0.49
CA ALA A 451 2.44 20.58 0.19
C ALA A 451 0.92 20.75 0.08
N ILE A 452 0.30 21.51 0.99
CA ILE A 452 -1.14 21.81 0.95
C ILE A 452 -1.49 22.60 -0.31
N ASP A 453 -0.76 23.67 -0.62
CA ASP A 453 -0.99 24.51 -1.80
C ASP A 453 -0.92 23.67 -3.09
N MET A 454 0.06 22.76 -3.17
CA MET A 454 0.22 21.84 -4.29
C MET A 454 -0.97 20.87 -4.43
N LEU A 455 -1.46 20.31 -3.32
CA LEU A 455 -2.61 19.40 -3.34
C LEU A 455 -3.91 20.14 -3.69
N GLU A 456 -4.09 21.37 -3.23
CA GLU A 456 -5.25 22.20 -3.59
C GLU A 456 -5.24 22.51 -5.10
N ALA A 457 -4.08 22.87 -5.66
CA ALA A 457 -3.91 23.08 -7.10
C ALA A 457 -4.09 21.79 -7.94
N ASN A 458 -3.95 20.62 -7.32
CA ASN A 458 -4.10 19.31 -7.96
C ASN A 458 -5.52 18.71 -7.81
N GLY A 459 -6.49 19.49 -7.34
CA GLY A 459 -7.85 19.02 -7.05
C GLY A 459 -8.70 18.60 -8.26
N GLU A 460 -8.29 18.90 -9.49
CA GLU A 460 -9.07 18.69 -10.73
C GLU A 460 -8.69 17.43 -11.53
N SER A 461 -8.07 16.44 -10.88
CA SER A 461 -7.70 15.19 -11.57
C SER A 461 -8.92 14.50 -12.21
N LYS A 462 -8.76 14.05 -13.46
CA LYS A 462 -9.79 13.32 -14.21
C LYS A 462 -10.00 11.92 -13.66
N MET A 463 -8.95 11.32 -13.07
CA MET A 463 -9.06 10.06 -12.35
C MET A 463 -9.61 10.29 -10.93
N ARG A 464 -10.83 9.80 -10.68
CA ARG A 464 -11.43 9.77 -9.33
C ARG A 464 -10.50 9.15 -8.29
N GLN A 465 -9.72 8.15 -8.69
CA GLN A 465 -8.68 7.46 -7.92
C GLN A 465 -7.65 8.44 -7.35
N VAL A 466 -7.08 9.24 -8.25
CA VAL A 466 -6.04 10.21 -7.93
C VAL A 466 -6.64 11.37 -7.14
N ALA A 467 -7.83 11.85 -7.53
CA ALA A 467 -8.56 12.86 -6.77
C ALA A 467 -8.85 12.43 -5.32
N ALA A 468 -9.22 11.17 -5.09
CA ALA A 468 -9.46 10.62 -3.75
C ALA A 468 -8.15 10.53 -2.93
N LEU A 469 -7.05 10.08 -3.54
CA LEU A 469 -5.75 10.06 -2.87
C LEU A 469 -5.25 11.47 -2.54
N ASN A 470 -5.43 12.42 -3.46
CA ASN A 470 -5.08 13.82 -3.28
C ASN A 470 -5.87 14.46 -2.14
N ALA A 471 -7.19 14.26 -2.11
CA ALA A 471 -8.05 14.72 -1.03
C ALA A 471 -7.69 14.09 0.33
N PHE A 472 -7.27 12.81 0.34
CA PHE A 472 -6.85 12.14 1.56
C PHE A 472 -5.54 12.71 2.13
N GLU A 473 -4.53 12.93 1.28
CA GLU A 473 -3.29 13.58 1.71
C GLU A 473 -3.57 15.02 2.18
N LEU A 474 -4.44 15.77 1.49
CA LEU A 474 -4.83 17.11 1.91
C LEU A 474 -5.49 17.10 3.29
N ALA A 475 -6.36 16.13 3.55
CA ALA A 475 -7.00 15.95 4.86
C ALA A 475 -5.98 15.65 5.96
N LEU A 476 -4.99 14.80 5.68
CA LEU A 476 -3.89 14.52 6.61
C LEU A 476 -3.02 15.76 6.86
N TYR A 477 -2.67 16.52 5.82
CA TYR A 477 -1.78 17.68 5.98
C TYR A 477 -2.50 18.85 6.64
N ALA A 478 -3.81 19.01 6.43
CA ALA A 478 -4.63 19.93 7.21
C ALA A 478 -4.61 19.56 8.70
N MET A 479 -4.76 18.27 9.04
CA MET A 479 -4.62 17.78 10.41
C MET A 479 -3.22 18.03 10.98
N PHE A 480 -2.16 17.78 10.19
CA PHE A 480 -0.78 18.03 10.63
C PHE A 480 -0.43 19.52 10.73
N SER A 481 -1.16 20.39 10.05
CA SER A 481 -0.99 21.85 10.14
C SER A 481 -1.88 22.47 11.21
N LEU A 482 -2.64 21.64 11.95
CA LEU A 482 -3.59 22.08 12.98
C LEU A 482 -4.71 22.98 12.42
N ASP A 483 -5.00 22.85 11.12
CA ASP A 483 -6.06 23.59 10.43
C ASP A 483 -7.38 22.81 10.54
N TRP A 484 -8.10 23.05 11.64
CA TRP A 484 -9.33 22.33 11.95
C TRP A 484 -10.46 22.55 10.93
N PRO A 485 -10.74 23.79 10.45
CA PRO A 485 -11.74 24.00 9.40
C PRO A 485 -11.43 23.21 8.12
N ARG A 486 -10.19 23.27 7.63
CA ARG A 486 -9.78 22.55 6.42
C ARG A 486 -9.80 21.04 6.64
N MET A 487 -9.33 20.58 7.80
CA MET A 487 -9.37 19.17 8.19
C MET A 487 -10.80 18.63 8.19
N GLN A 488 -11.74 19.35 8.80
CA GLN A 488 -13.15 18.95 8.81
C GLN A 488 -13.69 18.83 7.38
N ALA A 489 -13.54 19.88 6.57
CA ALA A 489 -14.06 19.91 5.22
C ALA A 489 -13.46 18.80 4.34
N ALA A 490 -12.15 18.56 4.44
CA ALA A 490 -11.45 17.55 3.67
C ALA A 490 -11.88 16.12 4.05
N PHE A 491 -12.01 15.79 5.34
CA PHE A 491 -12.49 14.47 5.76
C PHE A 491 -13.97 14.24 5.44
N LEU A 492 -14.81 15.27 5.48
CA LEU A 492 -16.19 15.14 5.00
C LEU A 492 -16.24 14.90 3.48
N ARG A 493 -15.38 15.58 2.71
CA ARG A 493 -15.24 15.33 1.27
C ARG A 493 -14.79 13.91 0.95
N MET A 494 -13.97 13.29 1.80
CA MET A 494 -13.57 11.88 1.62
C MET A 494 -14.76 10.91 1.63
N ILE A 495 -15.84 11.23 2.34
CA ILE A 495 -17.07 10.42 2.39
C ILE A 495 -17.78 10.42 1.02
N GLU A 496 -17.66 11.50 0.26
CA GLU A 496 -18.26 11.62 -1.09
C GLU A 496 -17.40 10.94 -2.16
N LEU A 497 -16.08 10.88 -1.93
CA LEU A 497 -15.10 10.35 -2.88
C LEU A 497 -14.87 8.84 -2.74
N ASN A 498 -15.01 8.29 -1.53
CA ASN A 498 -14.68 6.90 -1.20
C ASN A 498 -15.82 6.23 -0.40
N ASP A 499 -16.00 4.92 -0.56
CA ASP A 499 -16.99 4.09 0.16
C ASP A 499 -16.43 3.38 1.41
N TRP A 500 -15.14 3.56 1.72
CA TRP A 500 -14.46 2.95 2.86
C TRP A 500 -14.19 3.95 3.99
N SER A 501 -14.06 3.43 5.20
CA SER A 501 -13.60 4.18 6.39
C SER A 501 -14.47 5.39 6.77
N HIS A 502 -15.75 5.41 6.39
CA HIS A 502 -16.68 6.50 6.75
C HIS A 502 -16.75 6.76 8.24
N THR A 503 -16.75 5.70 9.07
CA THR A 503 -16.69 5.83 10.53
C THR A 503 -15.48 6.65 10.99
N LEU A 504 -14.31 6.37 10.43
CA LEU A 504 -13.08 7.10 10.74
C LEU A 504 -13.17 8.55 10.26
N TYR A 505 -13.68 8.80 9.04
CA TYR A 505 -13.79 10.15 8.51
C TYR A 505 -14.75 11.03 9.32
N TYR A 506 -15.91 10.51 9.72
CA TYR A 506 -16.81 11.21 10.64
C TYR A 506 -16.17 11.46 12.00
N TYR A 507 -15.44 10.48 12.53
CA TYR A 507 -14.74 10.64 13.80
C TYR A 507 -13.70 11.76 13.73
N ILE A 508 -12.85 11.77 12.71
CA ILE A 508 -11.80 12.78 12.54
C ILE A 508 -12.42 14.17 12.29
N ALA A 509 -13.48 14.26 11.48
CA ALA A 509 -14.21 15.51 11.29
C ALA A 509 -14.85 16.01 12.61
N GLY A 510 -15.35 15.10 13.45
CA GLY A 510 -15.83 15.41 14.80
C GLY A 510 -14.71 15.87 15.74
N CYS A 511 -13.50 15.31 15.62
CA CYS A 511 -12.32 15.78 16.34
C CYS A 511 -11.94 17.21 15.95
N ALA A 512 -12.03 17.55 14.66
CA ALA A 512 -11.79 18.92 14.19
C ALA A 512 -12.84 19.91 14.75
N GLU A 513 -14.12 19.54 14.73
CA GLU A 513 -15.18 20.34 15.38
C GLU A 513 -14.96 20.51 16.89
N LEU A 514 -14.47 19.46 17.57
CA LEU A 514 -14.14 19.53 18.99
C LEU A 514 -13.01 20.53 19.26
N GLU A 515 -11.96 20.55 18.44
CA GLU A 515 -10.87 21.52 18.60
C GLU A 515 -11.32 22.95 18.30
N MET A 516 -12.17 23.16 17.30
CA MET A 516 -12.80 24.47 17.04
C MET A 516 -13.71 24.91 18.20
N TYR A 517 -14.41 23.97 18.84
CA TYR A 517 -15.19 24.23 20.06
C TYR A 517 -14.29 24.68 21.21
N ARG A 518 -13.19 23.96 21.47
CA ARG A 518 -12.19 24.32 22.48
C ARG A 518 -11.60 25.71 22.21
N ASP A 519 -11.21 25.99 20.98
CA ASP A 519 -10.69 27.31 20.57
C ASP A 519 -11.71 28.42 20.86
N ALA A 520 -12.98 28.21 20.52
CA ALA A 520 -14.04 29.18 20.77
C ALA A 520 -14.29 29.43 22.27
N VAL A 521 -14.28 28.37 23.10
CA VAL A 521 -14.43 28.49 24.56
C VAL A 521 -13.29 29.29 25.17
N HIS A 522 -12.05 28.96 24.80
CA HIS A 522 -10.87 29.65 25.32
C HIS A 522 -10.75 31.08 24.82
N ALA A 523 -11.13 31.35 23.57
CA ALA A 523 -11.23 32.71 23.04
C ALA A 523 -12.28 33.55 23.80
N LEU A 524 -13.45 32.96 24.11
CA LEU A 524 -14.48 33.61 24.89
C LEU A 524 -14.02 33.90 26.33
N ALA A 525 -13.28 32.98 26.96
CA ALA A 525 -12.75 33.15 28.31
C ALA A 525 -11.67 34.24 28.40
N ARG A 526 -10.88 34.44 27.33
CA ARG A 526 -9.86 35.51 27.24
C ARG A 526 -10.43 36.87 26.84
N LEU A 527 -11.67 36.91 26.34
CA LEU A 527 -12.29 38.15 25.89
C LEU A 527 -12.46 39.11 27.07
N ASP A 528 -12.02 40.36 26.90
CA ASP A 528 -12.18 41.39 27.93
C ASP A 528 -13.66 41.52 28.33
N ALA A 529 -13.91 41.68 29.63
CA ALA A 529 -15.23 41.97 30.15
C ALA A 529 -15.86 43.22 29.48
N ALA A 530 -15.01 44.17 29.05
CA ALA A 530 -15.39 45.40 28.35
C ALA A 530 -15.43 45.27 26.81
N ALA A 531 -15.17 44.10 26.24
CA ALA A 531 -15.20 43.91 24.79
C ALA A 531 -16.60 44.19 24.20
N PRO A 532 -16.67 44.63 22.92
CA PRO A 532 -17.93 44.88 22.25
C PRO A 532 -18.89 43.69 22.30
N ALA A 533 -20.18 43.95 22.56
CA ALA A 533 -21.21 42.92 22.59
C ALA A 533 -21.29 42.03 21.32
N PRO A 534 -21.05 42.55 20.10
CA PRO A 534 -20.98 41.72 18.89
C PRO A 534 -19.91 40.64 18.96
N ASP A 535 -18.70 40.96 19.44
CA ASP A 535 -17.57 40.02 19.50
C ASP A 535 -17.86 38.86 20.47
N ARG A 536 -18.45 39.18 21.62
CA ARG A 536 -18.91 38.16 22.57
C ARG A 536 -20.00 37.27 21.96
N THR A 537 -21.00 37.87 21.31
CA THR A 537 -22.13 37.13 20.70
C THR A 537 -21.65 36.21 19.59
N GLU A 538 -20.66 36.63 18.80
CA GLU A 538 -20.03 35.81 17.76
C GLU A 538 -19.34 34.59 18.37
N LEU A 539 -18.52 34.79 19.40
CA LEU A 539 -17.82 33.70 20.09
C LEU A 539 -18.79 32.72 20.75
N GLU A 540 -19.82 33.20 21.45
CA GLU A 540 -20.88 32.33 22.00
C GLU A 540 -21.60 31.53 20.91
N THR A 541 -21.79 32.12 19.72
CA THR A 541 -22.38 31.42 18.58
C THR A 541 -21.44 30.34 18.04
N LYS A 542 -20.14 30.63 17.94
CA LYS A 542 -19.12 29.64 17.57
C LYS A 542 -19.07 28.49 18.58
N VAL A 543 -19.08 28.78 19.89
CA VAL A 543 -19.13 27.78 20.97
C VAL A 543 -20.32 26.83 20.77
N ARG A 544 -21.55 27.36 20.62
CA ARG A 544 -22.76 26.54 20.40
C ARG A 544 -22.69 25.72 19.11
N LYS A 545 -22.24 26.34 18.01
CA LYS A 545 -22.14 25.72 16.68
C LYS A 545 -21.19 24.52 16.73
N HIS A 546 -19.95 24.74 17.18
CA HIS A 546 -18.90 23.74 17.14
C HIS A 546 -19.12 22.63 18.17
N LYS A 547 -19.66 22.95 19.36
CA LYS A 547 -20.08 21.92 20.32
C LYS A 547 -21.08 20.95 19.72
N LYS A 548 -22.13 21.49 19.10
CA LYS A 548 -23.16 20.72 18.43
C LYS A 548 -22.59 19.90 17.27
N GLY A 549 -21.78 20.52 16.41
CA GLY A 549 -21.14 19.84 15.27
C GLY A 549 -20.24 18.68 15.70
N ALA A 550 -19.46 18.85 16.78
CA ALA A 550 -18.62 17.80 17.34
C ALA A 550 -19.47 16.61 17.78
N GLU A 551 -20.52 16.83 18.58
CA GLU A 551 -21.37 15.76 19.06
C GLU A 551 -22.14 15.04 17.95
N GLU A 552 -22.65 15.79 16.96
CA GLU A 552 -23.36 15.22 15.82
C GLU A 552 -22.46 14.30 15.00
N LEU A 553 -21.25 14.75 14.65
CA LEU A 553 -20.30 13.97 13.85
C LEU A 553 -19.73 12.78 14.63
N LEU A 554 -19.37 12.97 15.91
CA LEU A 554 -18.88 11.90 16.77
C LEU A 554 -19.93 10.81 16.94
N ARG A 555 -21.20 11.16 17.24
CA ARG A 555 -22.29 10.18 17.33
C ARG A 555 -22.67 9.58 15.97
N LYS A 556 -22.40 10.27 14.86
CA LYS A 556 -22.61 9.73 13.51
C LYS A 556 -21.64 8.60 13.18
N ALA A 557 -20.37 8.71 13.59
CA ALA A 557 -19.31 7.76 13.27
C ALA A 557 -19.66 6.27 13.52
N PRO A 558 -20.16 5.85 14.70
CA PRO A 558 -20.53 4.44 14.95
C PRO A 558 -21.74 3.98 14.13
N THR A 559 -22.65 4.88 13.73
CA THR A 559 -23.88 4.51 13.00
C THR A 559 -23.62 4.05 11.56
N VAL A 560 -22.42 4.32 11.04
CA VAL A 560 -21.99 3.91 9.70
C VAL A 560 -20.93 2.81 9.71
N ALA A 561 -20.62 2.27 10.90
CA ALA A 561 -19.63 1.21 11.05
C ALA A 561 -20.12 -0.14 10.52
N GLY A 562 -19.19 -1.04 10.18
CA GLY A 562 -19.52 -2.41 9.78
C GLY A 562 -20.19 -2.57 8.42
N ARG A 563 -20.41 -1.46 7.68
CA ARG A 563 -20.88 -1.46 6.28
C ARG A 563 -19.87 -2.12 5.34
N LYS A 564 -18.59 -1.98 5.65
CA LYS A 564 -17.48 -2.60 4.91
C LYS A 564 -16.73 -3.55 5.83
N ARG A 565 -16.37 -4.72 5.30
CA ARG A 565 -15.63 -5.75 6.03
C ARG A 565 -14.45 -6.21 5.19
N PHE A 566 -13.30 -6.37 5.81
CA PHE A 566 -12.15 -7.00 5.17
C PHE A 566 -12.09 -8.47 5.60
N MET A 567 -12.25 -9.40 4.65
CA MET A 567 -12.33 -10.84 4.95
C MET A 567 -13.34 -11.17 6.07
N ALA A 568 -14.53 -10.56 6.01
CA ALA A 568 -15.59 -10.64 7.01
C ALA A 568 -15.25 -10.08 8.41
N ARG A 569 -14.16 -9.32 8.58
CA ARG A 569 -13.77 -8.63 9.83
C ARG A 569 -13.98 -7.12 9.75
N GLN A 570 -14.28 -6.50 10.89
CA GLN A 570 -14.30 -5.04 11.03
C GLN A 570 -12.89 -4.45 10.91
N LEU A 571 -12.81 -3.21 10.42
CA LEU A 571 -11.53 -2.51 10.24
C LEU A 571 -11.00 -2.01 11.61
N PRO A 572 -9.68 -2.07 11.86
CA PRO A 572 -9.10 -1.68 13.16
C PRO A 572 -9.49 -0.28 13.64
N PHE A 573 -9.48 0.71 12.75
CA PHE A 573 -9.88 2.08 13.09
C PHE A 573 -11.37 2.25 13.37
N GLU A 574 -12.23 1.38 12.83
CA GLU A 574 -13.66 1.37 13.20
C GLU A 574 -13.83 0.87 14.63
N VAL A 575 -13.16 -0.24 14.98
CA VAL A 575 -13.18 -0.80 16.35
C VAL A 575 -12.64 0.23 17.35
N PHE A 576 -11.51 0.87 17.02
CA PHE A 576 -10.95 1.97 17.81
C PHE A 576 -11.98 3.09 18.03
N THR A 577 -12.58 3.59 16.96
CA THR A 577 -13.55 4.70 17.01
C THR A 577 -14.77 4.37 17.88
N ILE A 578 -15.34 3.18 17.71
CA ILE A 578 -16.52 2.74 18.46
C ILE A 578 -16.20 2.65 19.96
N ARG A 579 -15.07 2.01 20.32
CA ARG A 579 -14.62 1.91 21.72
C ARG A 579 -14.39 3.28 22.31
N LYS A 580 -13.68 4.16 21.59
CA LYS A 580 -13.36 5.53 22.03
C LYS A 580 -14.62 6.32 22.38
N LEU A 581 -15.60 6.31 21.48
CA LEU A 581 -16.84 7.04 21.71
C LEU A 581 -17.66 6.42 22.85
N ALA A 582 -17.74 5.09 22.93
CA ALA A 582 -18.42 4.42 24.03
C ALA A 582 -17.80 4.76 25.40
N LYS A 583 -16.47 4.94 25.47
CA LYS A 583 -15.78 5.45 26.66
C LYS A 583 -16.24 6.86 27.01
N TRP A 584 -16.23 7.78 26.05
CA TRP A 584 -16.60 9.18 26.29
C TRP A 584 -18.07 9.35 26.65
N GLU A 585 -19.00 8.61 26.04
CA GLU A 585 -20.43 8.64 26.39
C GLU A 585 -20.68 8.10 27.81
N ALA A 586 -20.00 7.01 28.19
CA ALA A 586 -20.07 6.48 29.54
C ALA A 586 -19.55 7.49 30.57
N ARG A 587 -18.43 8.16 30.26
CA ARG A 587 -17.85 9.22 31.10
C ARG A 587 -18.76 10.44 31.19
N ALA A 588 -19.31 10.92 30.07
CA ALA A 588 -20.26 12.03 30.02
C ALA A 588 -21.46 11.76 30.93
N THR A 589 -22.03 10.55 30.83
CA THR A 589 -23.13 10.09 31.69
C THR A 589 -22.74 10.06 33.16
N ALA A 590 -21.56 9.50 33.48
CA ALA A 590 -21.09 9.37 34.87
C ALA A 590 -20.80 10.72 35.54
N LEU A 591 -20.29 11.70 34.78
CA LEU A 591 -19.95 13.04 35.28
C LEU A 591 -21.12 14.03 35.17
N GLY A 592 -22.19 13.68 34.45
CA GLY A 592 -23.35 14.56 34.22
C GLY A 592 -23.01 15.76 33.35
N ILE A 593 -22.17 15.57 32.32
CA ILE A 593 -21.71 16.62 31.40
C ILE A 593 -21.99 16.22 29.96
N ASP A 594 -21.88 17.17 29.04
CA ASP A 594 -22.06 16.94 27.61
C ASP A 594 -20.88 16.12 27.03
N LEU A 595 -21.12 15.42 25.92
CA LEU A 595 -20.12 14.53 25.30
C LEU A 595 -18.86 15.30 24.93
N ALA A 596 -19.01 16.50 24.34
CA ALA A 596 -17.88 17.34 23.95
C ALA A 596 -16.98 17.72 25.15
N ASP A 597 -17.57 17.88 26.35
CA ASP A 597 -16.84 18.24 27.56
C ASP A 597 -16.24 17.03 28.29
N ALA A 598 -16.72 15.81 27.98
CA ALA A 598 -16.16 14.57 28.52
C ALA A 598 -14.88 14.12 27.81
N VAL A 599 -14.54 14.69 26.66
CA VAL A 599 -13.31 14.34 25.93
C VAL A 599 -12.08 14.92 26.63
N GLY A 600 -11.14 14.04 26.99
CA GLY A 600 -9.90 14.36 27.69
C GLY A 600 -8.80 14.88 26.75
N ALA A 601 -7.70 14.13 26.63
CA ALA A 601 -6.58 14.50 25.74
C ALA A 601 -7.09 14.74 24.31
N SER A 602 -6.42 15.64 23.56
CA SER A 602 -6.87 15.98 22.19
C SER A 602 -6.90 14.74 21.29
N PRO A 603 -8.08 14.34 20.78
CA PRO A 603 -8.16 13.21 19.87
C PRO A 603 -7.59 13.55 18.49
N ALA A 604 -7.54 14.82 18.09
CA ALA A 604 -6.82 15.23 16.90
C ALA A 604 -5.30 15.03 17.06
N ALA A 605 -4.73 15.36 18.23
CA ALA A 605 -3.32 15.10 18.53
C ALA A 605 -3.01 13.60 18.64
N GLU A 606 -3.93 12.80 19.20
CA GLU A 606 -3.85 11.34 19.18
C GLU A 606 -3.78 10.83 17.73
N MET A 607 -4.66 11.33 16.85
CA MET A 607 -4.69 10.99 15.44
C MET A 607 -3.41 11.40 14.69
N ILE A 608 -2.84 12.57 15.01
CA ILE A 608 -1.52 12.99 14.54
C ILE A 608 -0.46 11.94 14.90
N TYR A 609 -0.43 11.46 16.15
CA TYR A 609 0.51 10.42 16.58
C TYR A 609 0.30 9.09 15.84
N LEU A 610 -0.95 8.62 15.75
CA LEU A 610 -1.32 7.39 15.03
C LEU A 610 -0.96 7.44 13.53
N TRP A 611 -0.85 8.65 12.95
CA TRP A 611 -0.36 8.90 11.59
C TRP A 611 1.08 9.39 11.47
N ASN A 612 1.85 9.41 12.57
CA ASN A 612 3.21 9.96 12.59
C ASN A 612 3.28 11.35 11.90
N GLY A 613 2.28 12.19 12.17
CA GLY A 613 2.20 13.54 11.63
C GLY A 613 3.29 14.45 12.15
N GLY A 614 3.72 14.25 13.41
CA GLY A 614 4.77 15.05 14.05
C GLY A 614 6.07 15.10 13.27
N LYS A 615 6.45 14.02 12.55
CA LYS A 615 7.66 14.00 11.71
C LYS A 615 7.63 15.00 10.55
N ARG A 616 6.42 15.32 10.07
CA ARG A 616 6.14 16.22 8.93
C ARG A 616 5.83 17.65 9.37
N MET A 617 5.66 17.89 10.67
CA MET A 617 5.38 19.23 11.19
C MET A 617 6.67 20.07 11.22
N PRO A 618 6.64 21.33 10.76
CA PRO A 618 7.72 22.27 11.04
C PRO A 618 7.76 22.60 12.55
N PRO A 619 8.91 23.06 13.08
CA PRO A 619 9.11 23.21 14.53
C PRO A 619 8.06 24.09 15.23
N ASP A 620 7.65 25.19 14.61
CA ASP A 620 6.61 26.11 15.11
C ASP A 620 5.24 25.43 15.23
N VAL A 621 4.89 24.56 14.28
CA VAL A 621 3.66 23.77 14.33
C VAL A 621 3.75 22.67 15.40
N VAL A 622 4.94 22.08 15.62
CA VAL A 622 5.14 21.15 16.74
C VAL A 622 4.93 21.84 18.09
N GLU A 623 5.49 23.03 18.26
CA GLU A 623 5.31 23.83 19.48
C GLU A 623 3.84 24.19 19.69
N ALA A 624 3.13 24.58 18.63
CA ALA A 624 1.69 24.77 18.69
C ALA A 624 0.97 23.47 19.11
N ALA A 625 1.30 22.33 18.50
CA ALA A 625 0.70 21.02 18.79
C ALA A 625 0.85 20.59 20.26
N LEU A 626 1.97 20.94 20.91
CA LEU A 626 2.17 20.69 22.35
C LEU A 626 1.13 21.41 23.22
N LEU A 627 0.70 22.61 22.82
CA LEU A 627 -0.36 23.35 23.52
C LEU A 627 -1.73 22.67 23.40
N PHE A 628 -1.97 21.88 22.33
CA PHE A 628 -3.21 21.13 22.16
C PHE A 628 -3.32 19.91 23.10
N LEU A 629 -2.20 19.44 23.64
CA LEU A 629 -2.14 18.35 24.62
C LEU A 629 -2.22 18.82 26.07
N ALA A 630 -2.27 20.14 26.30
CA ALA A 630 -2.35 20.69 27.64
C ALA A 630 -3.74 20.45 28.26
N TRP A 631 -3.77 20.02 29.52
CA TRP A 631 -5.00 19.66 30.21
C TRP A 631 -5.94 20.84 30.48
N ASP A 632 -5.40 22.05 30.58
CA ASP A 632 -6.17 23.30 30.72
C ASP A 632 -6.99 23.61 29.46
N ARG A 633 -6.66 22.97 28.33
CA ARG A 633 -7.43 23.07 27.09
C ARG A 633 -8.78 22.35 27.16
N CYS A 634 -8.92 21.34 28.02
CA CYS A 634 -10.18 20.63 28.20
C CYS A 634 -11.30 21.58 28.65
N THR A 635 -12.51 21.39 28.13
CA THR A 635 -13.69 22.23 28.45
C THR A 635 -14.55 21.64 29.57
N ALA A 636 -14.15 20.50 30.12
CA ALA A 636 -14.76 19.91 31.30
C ALA A 636 -14.83 20.94 32.45
N PRO A 637 -15.92 20.98 33.23
CA PRO A 637 -15.97 21.81 34.43
C PRO A 637 -14.78 21.53 35.35
N ALA A 638 -14.29 22.57 36.05
CA ALA A 638 -13.06 22.47 36.85
C ALA A 638 -13.15 21.41 37.98
N ASP A 639 -14.35 21.13 38.49
CA ASP A 639 -14.59 20.08 39.49
C ASP A 639 -14.68 18.66 38.91
N LYS A 640 -14.76 18.53 37.57
CA LYS A 640 -14.85 17.27 36.82
C LYS A 640 -13.56 16.89 36.09
N LEU A 641 -12.70 17.85 35.80
CA LEU A 641 -11.43 17.62 35.10
C LEU A 641 -10.47 16.65 35.86
N PRO A 642 -10.33 16.71 37.20
CA PRO A 642 -9.49 15.76 37.93
C PRO A 642 -9.87 14.30 37.69
N GLN A 643 -11.17 13.99 37.61
CA GLN A 643 -11.68 12.63 37.37
C GLN A 643 -11.33 12.14 35.97
N ILE A 644 -11.30 13.03 34.97
CA ILE A 644 -10.83 12.69 33.61
C ILE A 644 -9.33 12.38 33.64
N LYS A 645 -8.55 13.19 34.38
CA LYS A 645 -7.11 12.99 34.52
C LYS A 645 -6.74 11.72 35.28
N GLU A 646 -7.59 11.25 36.19
CA GLU A 646 -7.34 10.00 36.93
C GLU A 646 -7.41 8.75 36.03
N GLU A 647 -7.99 8.85 34.83
CA GLU A 647 -7.99 7.77 33.86
C GLU A 647 -6.61 7.55 33.25
N VAL A 648 -6.03 6.38 33.55
CA VAL A 648 -4.64 6.04 33.19
C VAL A 648 -4.37 6.06 31.69
N ASP A 649 -5.35 5.71 30.86
CA ASP A 649 -5.22 5.74 29.41
C ASP A 649 -5.27 7.16 28.86
N GLU A 650 -5.99 8.09 29.51
CA GLU A 650 -5.98 9.51 29.13
C GLU A 650 -4.63 10.17 29.44
N ILE A 651 -4.05 9.90 30.63
CA ILE A 651 -2.65 10.29 30.93
C ILE A 651 -1.70 9.66 29.92
N GLY A 652 -1.93 8.39 29.61
CA GLY A 652 -1.14 7.64 28.64
C GLY A 652 -1.11 8.26 27.26
N ILE A 653 -2.27 8.59 26.69
CA ILE A 653 -2.40 9.25 25.38
C ILE A 653 -1.71 10.62 25.41
N GLN A 654 -1.98 11.42 26.44
CA GLN A 654 -1.41 12.76 26.60
C GLN A 654 0.12 12.71 26.68
N GLY A 655 0.66 11.84 27.53
CA GLY A 655 2.10 11.71 27.75
C GLY A 655 2.81 11.15 26.52
N LEU A 656 2.23 10.13 25.87
CA LEU A 656 2.78 9.55 24.64
C LEU A 656 2.82 10.58 23.51
N GLY A 657 1.72 11.30 23.28
CA GLY A 657 1.67 12.36 22.27
C GLY A 657 2.65 13.49 22.57
N THR A 658 2.79 13.89 23.84
CA THR A 658 3.70 14.95 24.27
C THR A 658 5.14 14.55 24.04
N ALA A 659 5.55 13.35 24.46
CA ALA A 659 6.90 12.84 24.25
C ALA A 659 7.25 12.72 22.75
N ALA A 660 6.30 12.24 21.94
CA ALA A 660 6.49 12.11 20.50
C ALA A 660 6.63 13.46 19.76
N LEU A 661 6.01 14.53 20.27
CA LEU A 661 6.19 15.89 19.75
C LEU A 661 7.49 16.53 20.26
N LEU A 662 7.81 16.38 21.57
CA LEU A 662 9.05 16.89 22.17
C LEU A 662 10.30 16.38 21.43
N ARG A 663 10.31 15.11 21.00
CA ARG A 663 11.44 14.59 20.21
C ARG A 663 11.60 15.28 18.85
N GLN A 664 10.54 15.82 18.24
CA GLN A 664 10.62 16.50 16.94
C GLN A 664 11.32 17.86 17.01
N VAL A 665 11.30 18.49 18.18
CA VAL A 665 12.00 19.75 18.52
C VAL A 665 13.26 19.51 19.34
N GLY A 666 13.73 18.26 19.42
CA GLY A 666 15.00 17.92 20.03
C GLY A 666 15.03 17.86 21.56
N LYS A 667 13.87 17.83 22.22
CA LYS A 667 13.75 17.75 23.69
C LYS A 667 13.65 16.30 24.17
N TYR A 668 14.71 15.53 23.94
CA TYR A 668 14.69 14.07 24.14
C TYR A 668 14.70 13.64 25.61
N GLU A 669 15.38 14.36 26.50
CA GLU A 669 15.38 14.04 27.94
C GLU A 669 13.99 14.27 28.56
N GLU A 670 13.33 15.40 28.25
CA GLU A 670 11.95 15.64 28.67
C GLU A 670 11.00 14.56 28.15
N ALA A 671 11.16 14.14 26.88
CA ALA A 671 10.39 13.04 26.31
C ALA A 671 10.66 11.70 27.04
N ARG A 672 11.93 11.42 27.37
CA ARG A 672 12.36 10.20 28.07
C ARG A 672 11.77 10.12 29.48
N GLU A 673 11.81 11.22 30.23
CA GLU A 673 11.25 11.30 31.59
C GLU A 673 9.75 10.99 31.59
N ILE A 674 8.99 11.58 30.64
CA ILE A 674 7.56 11.31 30.48
C ILE A 674 7.32 9.83 30.17
N LEU A 675 8.02 9.27 29.18
CA LEU A 675 7.85 7.88 28.76
C LEU A 675 8.21 6.90 29.89
N GLN A 676 9.32 7.14 30.61
CA GLN A 676 9.72 6.32 31.75
C GLN A 676 8.68 6.37 32.88
N GLY A 677 8.09 7.53 33.16
CA GLY A 677 6.97 7.63 34.09
C GLY A 677 5.80 6.74 33.69
N LEU A 678 5.44 6.71 32.40
CA LEU A 678 4.37 5.86 31.88
C LEU A 678 4.66 4.35 31.99
N THR A 679 5.94 3.93 31.99
CA THR A 679 6.28 2.50 32.14
C THR A 679 5.95 1.93 33.52
N THR A 680 5.71 2.78 34.52
CA THR A 680 5.40 2.37 35.90
C THR A 680 3.96 1.89 36.09
N TYR A 681 3.06 2.17 35.14
CA TYR A 681 1.65 1.78 35.24
C TYR A 681 1.45 0.28 34.95
N ASP A 682 0.50 -0.33 35.66
CA ASP A 682 0.11 -1.72 35.41
C ASP A 682 -0.59 -1.87 34.06
N ARG A 683 -0.08 -2.77 33.23
CA ARG A 683 -0.60 -3.11 31.89
C ARG A 683 -2.06 -3.53 31.93
N VAL A 684 -2.53 -4.17 33.00
CA VAL A 684 -3.93 -4.61 33.12
C VAL A 684 -4.88 -3.42 33.09
N LEU A 685 -4.46 -2.26 33.58
CA LEU A 685 -5.32 -1.08 33.65
C LEU A 685 -5.64 -0.48 32.27
N PHE A 686 -4.85 -0.75 31.23
CA PHE A 686 -5.11 -0.27 29.87
C PHE A 686 -6.04 -1.20 29.07
N LYS A 687 -6.35 -2.38 29.61
CA LYS A 687 -7.14 -3.43 28.93
C LYS A 687 -8.60 -3.48 29.39
N THR A 688 -8.92 -2.82 30.50
CA THR A 688 -10.25 -2.91 31.08
C THR A 688 -11.23 -1.97 30.38
N GLY A 689 -12.43 -2.48 30.09
CA GLY A 689 -13.50 -1.70 29.45
C GLY A 689 -13.11 -1.18 28.08
N ASN A 690 -13.37 0.11 27.83
CA ASN A 690 -13.15 0.78 26.54
C ASN A 690 -11.84 1.60 26.52
N ARG A 691 -10.86 1.28 27.37
CA ARG A 691 -9.57 2.01 27.46
C ARG A 691 -8.64 1.72 26.28
N GLU A 692 -7.60 2.53 26.10
CA GLU A 692 -6.64 2.38 25.00
C GLU A 692 -5.51 1.37 25.30
N ASP A 693 -5.60 0.19 24.70
CA ASP A 693 -4.64 -0.91 24.89
C ASP A 693 -3.31 -0.74 24.14
N TYR A 694 -3.24 0.21 23.20
CA TYR A 694 -2.02 0.46 22.40
C TYR A 694 -0.99 1.36 23.10
N VAL A 695 -1.35 2.07 24.18
CA VAL A 695 -0.50 3.11 24.76
C VAL A 695 0.85 2.57 25.24
N LEU A 696 0.86 1.57 26.13
CA LEU A 696 2.09 1.03 26.72
C LEU A 696 3.03 0.33 25.72
N PRO A 697 2.56 -0.47 24.74
CA PRO A 697 3.45 -0.95 23.69
C PRO A 697 4.07 0.22 22.93
N MET A 698 3.32 1.31 22.71
CA MET A 698 3.85 2.48 22.04
C MET A 698 4.77 3.36 22.89
N VAL A 699 4.65 3.34 24.21
CA VAL A 699 5.66 3.91 25.11
C VAL A 699 7.00 3.19 24.93
N SER A 700 6.98 1.86 24.83
CA SER A 700 8.19 1.06 24.58
C SER A 700 8.78 1.37 23.19
N TYR A 701 7.92 1.52 22.17
CA TYR A 701 8.35 1.92 20.84
C TYR A 701 9.05 3.29 20.83
N GLU A 702 8.44 4.33 21.43
CA GLU A 702 9.01 5.68 21.45
C GLU A 702 10.32 5.74 22.25
N LEU A 703 10.47 4.98 23.34
CA LEU A 703 11.77 4.81 24.00
C LEU A 703 12.81 4.20 23.04
N GLY A 704 12.40 3.25 22.19
CA GLY A 704 13.25 2.68 21.15
C GLY A 704 13.65 3.72 20.10
N VAL A 705 12.73 4.61 19.72
CA VAL A 705 13.04 5.75 18.83
C VAL A 705 14.09 6.68 19.44
N LEU A 706 14.00 6.97 20.74
CA LEU A 706 15.01 7.78 21.44
C LEU A 706 16.38 7.09 21.43
N ALA A 707 16.44 5.81 21.81
CA ALA A 707 17.67 5.03 21.78
C ALA A 707 18.30 4.95 20.38
N TRP A 708 17.48 4.75 19.34
CA TRP A 708 17.95 4.76 17.96
C TRP A 708 18.51 6.12 17.54
N THR A 709 17.83 7.21 17.93
CA THR A 709 18.29 8.57 17.64
C THR A 709 19.65 8.84 18.27
N GLU A 710 19.85 8.44 19.52
CA GLU A 710 21.13 8.56 20.24
C GLU A 710 22.24 7.70 19.61
N CYS A 711 21.90 6.52 19.08
CA CYS A 711 22.84 5.73 18.28
C CYS A 711 23.30 6.46 17.01
N CYS A 712 22.38 7.14 16.31
CA CYS A 712 22.63 7.66 14.97
C CYS A 712 23.22 9.07 14.95
N ASP A 713 22.73 9.93 15.85
CA ASP A 713 23.05 11.36 15.88
C ASP A 713 24.33 11.63 16.68
N ALA A 714 25.33 12.17 15.98
CA ALA A 714 26.66 12.41 16.54
C ALA A 714 26.67 13.38 17.72
N LYS A 715 25.62 14.20 17.89
CA LYS A 715 25.50 15.11 19.05
C LYS A 715 25.39 14.38 20.39
N TYR A 716 25.00 13.11 20.39
CA TYR A 716 24.86 12.28 21.58
C TYR A 716 26.06 11.37 21.84
N TRP A 717 27.02 11.36 20.94
CA TRP A 717 28.15 10.48 21.08
C TRP A 717 29.13 11.01 22.14
N PRO A 718 29.82 10.10 22.85
CA PRO A 718 30.91 10.48 23.73
C PRO A 718 31.96 11.33 23.00
N SER A 719 32.55 12.32 23.68
CA SER A 719 33.64 13.13 23.10
C SER A 719 34.90 12.31 22.81
N ASP A 720 35.06 11.17 23.49
CA ASP A 720 36.11 10.19 23.20
C ASP A 720 35.70 9.33 22.01
N ALA A 721 36.39 9.52 20.88
CA ALA A 721 36.16 8.78 19.64
C ALA A 721 36.25 7.25 19.81
N SER A 722 37.07 6.76 20.75
CA SER A 722 37.22 5.32 21.00
C SER A 722 36.01 4.70 21.70
N ALA A 723 35.20 5.52 22.39
CA ALA A 723 33.99 5.10 23.09
C ALA A 723 32.72 5.17 22.21
N VAL A 724 32.81 5.77 21.01
CA VAL A 724 31.65 5.96 20.12
C VAL A 724 31.06 4.62 19.68
N ASP A 725 31.89 3.66 19.25
CA ASP A 725 31.39 2.37 18.75
C ASP A 725 30.63 1.59 19.84
N GLU A 726 31.18 1.53 21.06
CA GLU A 726 30.52 0.85 22.19
C GLU A 726 29.25 1.59 22.66
N HIS A 727 29.23 2.92 22.63
CA HIS A 727 28.02 3.70 22.89
C HIS A 727 26.92 3.37 21.88
N ARG A 728 27.24 3.41 20.58
CA ARG A 728 26.28 3.11 19.51
C ARG A 728 25.78 1.68 19.60
N LYS A 729 26.67 0.71 19.82
CA LYS A 729 26.33 -0.70 20.05
C LYS A 729 25.37 -0.88 21.22
N THR A 730 25.62 -0.19 22.34
CA THR A 730 24.72 -0.20 23.51
C THR A 730 23.34 0.35 23.14
N LYS A 731 23.28 1.47 22.42
CA LYS A 731 22.03 2.12 22.02
C LYS A 731 21.22 1.33 21.00
N VAL A 732 21.87 0.64 20.05
CA VAL A 732 21.18 -0.28 19.15
C VAL A 732 20.63 -1.49 19.90
N ALA A 733 21.36 -2.01 20.90
CA ALA A 733 20.86 -3.10 21.73
C ALA A 733 19.64 -2.67 22.57
N GLU A 734 19.67 -1.48 23.16
CA GLU A 734 18.53 -0.86 23.88
C GLU A 734 17.32 -0.73 22.94
N CYS A 735 17.50 -0.12 21.76
CA CYS A 735 16.45 0.00 20.75
C CYS A 735 15.88 -1.37 20.35
N THR A 736 16.74 -2.36 20.10
CA THR A 736 16.30 -3.70 19.67
C THR A 736 15.46 -4.38 20.75
N ALA A 737 15.90 -4.35 22.01
CA ALA A 737 15.17 -4.96 23.13
C ALA A 737 13.78 -4.32 23.34
N LEU A 738 13.68 -2.99 23.17
CA LEU A 738 12.42 -2.26 23.25
C LEU A 738 11.48 -2.63 22.10
N LEU A 739 11.99 -2.71 20.87
CA LEU A 739 11.18 -3.14 19.72
C LEU A 739 10.74 -4.60 19.81
N GLU A 740 11.59 -5.49 20.33
CA GLU A 740 11.24 -6.89 20.59
C GLU A 740 10.15 -7.00 21.67
N THR A 741 10.17 -6.12 22.68
CA THR A 741 9.10 -6.03 23.67
C THR A 741 7.76 -5.68 23.02
N VAL A 742 7.74 -4.76 22.05
CA VAL A 742 6.53 -4.41 21.29
C VAL A 742 6.09 -5.55 20.38
N ALA A 743 7.04 -6.19 19.69
CA ALA A 743 6.76 -7.31 18.80
C ALA A 743 6.22 -8.54 19.56
N ALA A 744 6.68 -8.77 20.78
CA ALA A 744 6.21 -9.83 21.67
C ALA A 744 5.01 -9.41 22.54
N TRP A 745 4.47 -8.20 22.36
CA TRP A 745 3.29 -7.76 23.07
C TRP A 745 2.07 -8.58 22.64
N GLU A 746 1.14 -8.79 23.57
CA GLU A 746 -0.16 -9.34 23.21
C GLU A 746 -0.90 -8.42 22.22
N THR A 747 -1.94 -8.92 21.56
CA THR A 747 -2.69 -8.10 20.63
C THR A 747 -3.36 -6.90 21.31
N TYR A 748 -3.26 -5.74 20.67
CA TYR A 748 -4.05 -4.53 20.91
C TYR A 748 -4.69 -4.05 19.61
N VAL A 749 -5.68 -3.14 19.66
CA VAL A 749 -6.58 -2.82 18.53
C VAL A 749 -5.84 -2.37 17.26
N LEU A 750 -4.74 -1.64 17.44
CA LEU A 750 -3.98 -1.01 16.36
C LEU A 750 -2.63 -1.72 16.11
N ASP A 751 -2.48 -2.98 16.51
CA ASP A 751 -1.23 -3.76 16.36
C ASP A 751 -0.69 -3.77 14.92
N ALA A 752 -1.56 -3.97 13.92
CA ALA A 752 -1.19 -3.98 12.51
C ALA A 752 -0.70 -2.60 12.02
N ARG A 753 -1.19 -1.51 12.62
CA ARG A 753 -0.77 -0.14 12.27
C ARG A 753 0.67 0.13 12.68
N PHE A 754 1.07 -0.35 13.86
CA PHE A 754 2.41 -0.13 14.40
C PHE A 754 3.40 -1.24 14.02
N GLY A 755 2.90 -2.46 13.75
CA GLY A 755 3.74 -3.61 13.43
C GLY A 755 4.71 -3.37 12.27
N MET A 756 4.30 -2.60 11.26
CA MET A 756 5.18 -2.20 10.15
C MET A 756 6.34 -1.30 10.61
N ARG A 757 6.06 -0.36 11.52
CA ARG A 757 7.11 0.54 12.06
C ARG A 757 8.08 -0.24 12.93
N VAL A 758 7.57 -1.12 13.79
CA VAL A 758 8.37 -2.02 14.64
C VAL A 758 9.26 -2.92 13.78
N GLN A 759 8.69 -3.58 12.77
CA GLN A 759 9.44 -4.47 11.89
C GLN A 759 10.53 -3.72 11.11
N THR A 760 10.19 -2.55 10.56
CA THR A 760 11.17 -1.70 9.85
C THR A 760 12.30 -1.26 10.77
N GLY A 761 11.99 -0.91 12.03
CA GLY A 761 12.99 -0.57 13.03
C GLY A 761 13.90 -1.75 13.39
N LEU A 762 13.33 -2.94 13.57
CA LEU A 762 14.11 -4.17 13.82
C LEU A 762 15.03 -4.51 12.65
N ASP A 763 14.56 -4.34 11.41
CA ASP A 763 15.36 -4.58 10.22
C ASP A 763 16.51 -3.57 10.10
N SER A 764 16.25 -2.30 10.42
CA SER A 764 17.26 -1.23 10.45
C SER A 764 18.34 -1.50 11.50
N ALA A 765 17.93 -1.87 12.72
CA ALA A 765 18.85 -2.25 13.78
C ALA A 765 19.68 -3.49 13.41
N ARG A 766 19.05 -4.53 12.84
CA ARG A 766 19.73 -5.75 12.39
C ARG A 766 20.74 -5.46 11.28
N TRP A 767 20.39 -4.62 10.31
CA TRP A 767 21.30 -4.22 9.25
C TRP A 767 22.56 -3.54 9.83
N LEU A 768 22.38 -2.54 10.70
CA LEU A 768 23.51 -1.82 11.28
C LEU A 768 24.41 -2.73 12.13
N LYS A 769 23.81 -3.61 12.95
CA LYS A 769 24.56 -4.63 13.71
C LYS A 769 25.37 -5.54 12.79
N GLY A 770 24.75 -6.02 11.71
CA GLY A 770 25.39 -6.89 10.73
C GLY A 770 26.61 -6.23 10.07
N LYS A 771 26.45 -4.97 9.61
CA LYS A 771 27.53 -4.22 8.97
C LYS A 771 28.68 -3.86 9.92
N LYS A 772 28.38 -3.62 11.21
CA LYS A 772 29.39 -3.33 12.23
C LYS A 772 29.96 -4.59 12.91
N GLY A 773 29.44 -5.77 12.62
CA GLY A 773 29.85 -7.02 13.29
C GLY A 773 29.47 -7.08 14.78
N TRP A 774 28.42 -6.36 15.18
CA TRP A 774 27.93 -6.37 16.56
C TRP A 774 27.04 -7.61 16.83
N PRO A 775 27.11 -8.21 18.04
CA PRO A 775 26.41 -9.45 18.39
C PRO A 775 24.89 -9.28 18.46
#